data_AF-A0A3Q1F967-F1
#
_entry.id   AF-A0A3Q1F967-F1
#
_cell.length_a   1.000
_cell.length_b   1.000
_cell.length_c   1.000
_cell.angle_alpha   90.00
_cell.angle_beta   90.00
_cell.angle_gamma   90.00
#
_symmetry.space_group_name_H-M   'P 1'
#
loop_
_entity.id
_entity.type
_entity.pdbx_description
1 polymer ?
#
loop_
_entity_poly.entity_id
_entity_poly.type
_entity_poly.pdbx_seq_one_letter_code
_entity_poly.pdbx_strand_id
1 'polypeptide(L)'
;LLAPDVGVTFSSTSILRLCRKLLRPAPQVSLHENGIPPADPEVKTHTSNASFIKFGLTCHAVYTCPGITLPSLTSGVYFGAFLGLVWWWVFSRSITMLLFSSLCVMMAIFSGGHLLALYLYQLPLSQQIVPPDDVYARVFGMTGVIRTSSSYPHSLGLDPHVSWPDFINPLVLLLLYYTLVTLLHKWVHITEEVGVILTSRIFKYRYTQPSKKCLDPQQWSNEPGKRVNNKMRNIQITVGIWSITYNNWLTFALLVWSCIIWMMRDRRRYAMMSAPFLAIYGTVLVVLGFLSGLRLDRAELYPGLPLWSNVNGNILPLILLFLLSFSCLSSPFYLLSAEESPPSPLVAMLISGVKGILVKYWILFCCSMFFVVSFSGKVSNDRLKIIESLCVFCQTRYDVWRRLLKTFWAVVVGYSMVVLIAIYMYQFRSVSSLFRQIMGMSEEGLRDLGLERYDTVELFARILLPAAFLLACILQLHYFNADFLMLTDLDDSLRKVSVMHENRTKKSSLWWGRLVKEQMGSGRSQETLDSVGLQPSSDKGAEDQEETTGEETLQSSREDKWIVIVDRASLLLIQTLSGLYRLQELCWRLLELHSLKIVSTGIIWVSLQEVSLMNSLFLVLWVFALPFPRLRPLASSISAVWACVMVVCKMFYQLKVIKPLDYSSNCTGNLVELLRRSILYAEPVDPVYWCGALRKLSQLCVFVLQNHLMILGLLVFEATVHRHQLYYRLHNDLKPPPFSIIFQGITRQHLDHGILPCIKYFINFFYYKFGLEISLIVAVNVIGQRMDFYALFHSCALLAVLSRRRRKAIGEAWPKYCCFTAGLMVLQYLLCIGIPPAFCADYPWRTALEPLTSNVIKWFYMPDFAMRPDPMFIFYDHLLLLCSSLQWQVFEEENRAAVRLLAGDNVEISRSLDPCSFNQFIPVDNFLHCRCYLDMVKVFVFSYFFWLVLCLIFITGTTRINIFCLGYLVACFYFMLFGGSVLMQPVRYILRLWDWLIGYTCFVIAMKNLLSLGACAYLDSLLKNSCWLIQAFSMVCTIKGYDVRKSNSNNCLLPEGEAGIVWDAICFTVLLAQRRVFLSYYFLYVVSDLKSSKILLLWLQTKKQEEFFSLNVIECAFLYFCAE
;
A
#
# COMPACT_ATOMS: atom_id res chain seq x y z
N LEU A 1 -18.47 17.22 -34.42
CA LEU A 1 -17.67 16.77 -35.58
C LEU A 1 -16.46 17.65 -35.91
N LEU A 2 -16.43 18.97 -35.63
CA LEU A 2 -15.29 19.86 -35.96
C LEU A 2 -14.10 19.86 -34.97
N ALA A 3 -14.25 19.29 -33.76
CA ALA A 3 -13.18 19.30 -32.74
C ALA A 3 -11.87 18.56 -33.13
N PRO A 4 -11.91 17.42 -33.84
CA PRO A 4 -10.68 16.75 -34.32
C PRO A 4 -9.96 17.57 -35.41
N ASP A 5 -10.71 18.17 -36.32
CA ASP A 5 -10.16 18.90 -37.47
C ASP A 5 -9.57 20.26 -37.06
N VAL A 6 -10.19 20.93 -36.08
CA VAL A 6 -9.63 22.11 -35.41
C VAL A 6 -8.39 21.74 -34.58
N GLY A 7 -8.38 20.56 -33.95
CA GLY A 7 -7.22 20.04 -33.23
C GLY A 7 -6.02 19.77 -34.15
N VAL A 8 -6.25 19.26 -35.36
CA VAL A 8 -5.21 18.96 -36.35
C VAL A 8 -4.67 20.22 -37.03
N THR A 9 -5.51 21.23 -37.29
CA THR A 9 -5.05 22.54 -37.77
C THR A 9 -4.24 23.27 -36.70
N PHE A 10 -4.62 23.16 -35.43
CA PHE A 10 -3.84 23.72 -34.32
C PHE A 10 -2.53 22.94 -34.07
N SER A 11 -2.53 21.61 -34.20
CA SER A 11 -1.32 20.79 -34.04
C SER A 11 -0.34 20.97 -35.20
N SER A 12 -0.83 21.04 -36.43
CA SER A 12 -0.01 21.27 -37.62
C SER A 12 0.59 22.67 -37.62
N THR A 13 -0.15 23.72 -37.25
CA THR A 13 0.38 25.08 -37.10
C THR A 13 1.35 25.21 -35.94
N SER A 14 1.13 24.49 -34.83
CA SER A 14 2.05 24.43 -33.69
C SER A 14 3.36 23.72 -34.05
N ILE A 15 3.30 22.62 -34.81
CA ILE A 15 4.49 21.93 -35.34
C ILE A 15 5.21 22.81 -36.35
N LEU A 16 4.49 23.53 -37.22
CA LEU A 16 5.10 24.48 -38.18
C LEU A 16 5.83 25.63 -37.47
N ARG A 17 5.24 26.17 -36.39
CA ARG A 17 5.85 27.22 -35.55
C ARG A 17 7.05 26.68 -34.77
N LEU A 18 6.97 25.48 -34.21
CA LEU A 18 8.05 24.83 -33.48
C LEU A 18 9.23 24.51 -34.42
N CYS A 19 8.96 24.02 -35.62
CA CYS A 19 9.97 23.82 -36.66
C CYS A 19 10.58 25.15 -37.12
N ARG A 20 9.80 26.23 -37.30
CA ARG A 20 10.35 27.57 -37.60
C ARG A 20 11.22 28.12 -36.49
N LYS A 21 10.89 27.85 -35.22
CA LYS A 21 11.63 28.33 -34.04
C LYS A 21 12.93 27.53 -33.82
N LEU A 22 12.93 26.23 -34.11
CA LEU A 22 14.10 25.34 -34.04
C LEU A 22 15.07 25.51 -35.23
N LEU A 23 14.66 26.16 -36.32
CA LEU A 23 15.46 26.36 -37.53
C LEU A 23 15.88 27.82 -37.77
N ARG A 24 15.76 28.71 -36.77
CA ARG A 24 16.43 30.02 -36.85
C ARG A 24 17.94 29.80 -36.64
N PRO A 25 18.82 30.24 -37.56
CA PRO A 25 20.22 30.40 -37.21
C PRO A 25 20.33 31.50 -36.14
N ALA A 26 21.19 31.30 -35.14
CA ALA A 26 21.48 32.31 -34.12
C ALA A 26 22.04 33.59 -34.79
N PRO A 27 21.78 34.79 -34.24
CA PRO A 27 22.41 36.01 -34.74
C PRO A 27 23.93 35.92 -34.52
N GLN A 28 24.71 36.15 -35.57
CA GLN A 28 26.16 36.23 -35.47
C GLN A 28 26.54 37.54 -34.77
N VAL A 29 27.16 37.42 -33.58
CA VAL A 29 27.92 38.50 -32.94
C VAL A 29 29.33 38.45 -33.52
N SER A 30 29.74 39.50 -34.21
CA SER A 30 31.08 39.68 -34.75
C SER A 30 32.03 40.23 -33.67
N LEU A 31 33.06 39.48 -33.29
CA LEU A 31 34.30 40.04 -32.75
C LEU A 31 35.44 39.68 -33.73
N HIS A 32 36.02 40.71 -34.34
CA HIS A 32 37.30 40.69 -35.09
C HIS A 32 38.37 39.98 -34.24
N GLU A 33 39.07 38.96 -34.74
CA GLU A 33 40.25 39.01 -35.63
C GLU A 33 41.58 39.28 -34.87
N ASN A 34 42.44 38.26 -34.84
CA ASN A 34 43.89 38.42 -35.06
C ASN A 34 44.34 37.26 -35.99
N GLY A 35 44.41 37.58 -37.29
CA GLY A 35 45.38 37.11 -38.28
C GLY A 35 45.50 35.62 -38.61
N ILE A 36 45.00 35.21 -39.79
CA ILE A 36 45.61 34.29 -40.79
C ILE A 36 44.72 34.31 -42.07
N PRO A 37 45.29 34.37 -43.31
CA PRO A 37 44.56 34.61 -44.57
C PRO A 37 43.79 33.37 -45.11
N PRO A 38 42.92 33.53 -46.14
CA PRO A 38 41.84 32.58 -46.43
C PRO A 38 42.27 31.40 -47.32
N ALA A 39 41.66 30.24 -47.08
CA ALA A 39 41.64 29.10 -48.01
C ALA A 39 40.18 28.74 -48.37
N ASP A 40 39.90 28.79 -49.68
CA ASP A 40 38.82 28.20 -50.50
C ASP A 40 37.32 28.24 -50.09
N PRO A 41 36.40 28.48 -51.06
CA PRO A 41 34.97 28.55 -50.79
C PRO A 41 34.32 27.15 -50.81
N GLU A 42 34.21 26.49 -49.64
CA GLU A 42 33.37 25.29 -49.49
C GLU A 42 31.97 25.55 -48.89
N VAL A 43 31.61 26.81 -48.61
CA VAL A 43 30.33 27.13 -47.96
C VAL A 43 29.24 27.47 -49.00
N LYS A 44 28.78 26.48 -49.76
CA LYS A 44 27.47 26.55 -50.48
C LYS A 44 26.66 25.24 -50.47
N THR A 45 27.15 24.16 -49.86
CA THR A 45 26.46 22.85 -49.86
C THR A 45 25.43 22.68 -48.74
N HIS A 46 25.58 23.35 -47.59
CA HIS A 46 24.71 23.12 -46.42
C HIS A 46 23.33 23.80 -46.48
N THR A 47 23.15 24.86 -47.28
CA THR A 47 21.85 25.54 -47.47
C THR A 47 20.92 24.80 -48.45
N SER A 48 21.47 23.96 -49.33
CA SER A 48 20.69 23.18 -50.31
C SER A 48 19.86 22.06 -49.66
N ASN A 49 20.44 21.32 -48.70
CA ASN A 49 19.78 20.17 -48.08
C ASN A 49 18.59 20.54 -47.18
N ALA A 50 18.66 21.65 -46.43
CA ALA A 50 17.54 22.13 -45.60
C ALA A 50 16.37 22.68 -46.45
N SER A 51 16.69 23.21 -47.63
CA SER A 51 15.72 23.69 -48.62
C SER A 51 14.99 22.51 -49.26
N PHE A 52 15.72 21.44 -49.61
CA PHE A 52 15.16 20.21 -50.17
C PHE A 52 14.19 19.48 -49.23
N ILE A 53 14.52 19.42 -47.93
CA ILE A 53 13.64 18.77 -46.93
C ILE A 53 12.38 19.60 -46.67
N LYS A 54 12.49 20.93 -46.59
CA LYS A 54 11.32 21.82 -46.51
C LYS A 54 10.42 21.68 -47.73
N PHE A 55 11.04 21.59 -48.92
CA PHE A 55 10.38 21.44 -50.21
C PHE A 55 9.62 20.12 -50.34
N GLY A 56 10.24 19.00 -49.96
CA GLY A 56 9.61 17.68 -49.94
C GLY A 56 8.37 17.65 -49.02
N LEU A 57 8.46 18.21 -47.82
CA LEU A 57 7.35 18.17 -46.85
C LEU A 57 6.14 19.04 -47.27
N THR A 58 6.39 20.21 -47.88
CA THR A 58 5.33 21.02 -48.49
C THR A 58 4.66 20.33 -49.66
N CYS A 59 5.42 19.67 -50.54
CA CYS A 59 4.85 18.92 -51.66
C CYS A 59 3.97 17.75 -51.19
N HIS A 60 4.38 16.99 -50.17
CA HIS A 60 3.58 15.88 -49.64
C HIS A 60 2.23 16.35 -49.08
N ALA A 61 2.20 17.44 -48.30
CA ALA A 61 0.96 18.00 -47.77
C ALA A 61 0.02 18.51 -48.89
N VAL A 62 0.61 19.10 -49.94
CA VAL A 62 -0.11 19.68 -51.08
C VAL A 62 -0.79 18.62 -51.96
N TYR A 63 -0.16 17.45 -52.20
CA TYR A 63 -0.79 16.35 -52.94
C TYR A 63 -1.83 15.55 -52.12
N THR A 64 -1.74 15.59 -50.79
CA THR A 64 -2.59 14.81 -49.88
C THR A 64 -3.99 15.41 -49.75
N CYS A 65 -4.10 16.74 -49.60
CA CYS A 65 -5.38 17.40 -49.36
C CYS A 65 -6.42 17.20 -50.49
N PRO A 66 -6.10 17.38 -51.78
CA PRO A 66 -7.05 17.20 -52.88
C PRO A 66 -7.50 15.75 -53.09
N GLY A 67 -6.68 14.78 -52.68
CA GLY A 67 -7.02 13.35 -52.75
C GLY A 67 -8.02 12.90 -51.68
N ILE A 68 -8.16 13.66 -50.58
CA ILE A 68 -9.00 13.28 -49.43
C ILE A 68 -10.30 14.09 -49.37
N THR A 69 -10.30 15.33 -49.87
CA THR A 69 -11.45 16.23 -49.81
C THR A 69 -12.71 15.66 -50.43
N LEU A 70 -12.58 15.01 -51.59
CA LEU A 70 -13.67 14.30 -52.25
C LEU A 70 -13.13 13.04 -52.92
N PRO A 71 -13.31 11.84 -52.33
CA PRO A 71 -12.87 10.58 -52.93
C PRO A 71 -13.64 10.32 -54.23
N SER A 72 -12.91 10.24 -55.34
CA SER A 72 -13.41 10.04 -56.70
C SER A 72 -12.30 9.41 -57.55
N LEU A 73 -12.63 8.91 -58.73
CA LEU A 73 -11.64 8.33 -59.65
C LEU A 73 -10.60 9.38 -60.09
N THR A 74 -11.03 10.63 -60.28
CA THR A 74 -10.16 11.77 -60.64
C THR A 74 -9.25 12.16 -59.48
N SER A 75 -9.77 12.21 -58.24
CA SER A 75 -8.95 12.49 -57.06
C SER A 75 -8.02 11.33 -56.68
N GLY A 76 -8.36 10.11 -57.12
CA GLY A 76 -7.53 8.91 -57.03
C GLY A 76 -6.16 9.05 -57.69
N VAL A 77 -6.03 9.90 -58.73
CA VAL A 77 -4.74 10.20 -59.37
C VAL A 77 -3.82 10.98 -58.43
N TYR A 78 -4.35 11.99 -57.72
CA TYR A 78 -3.57 12.75 -56.71
C TYR A 78 -3.21 11.86 -55.52
N PHE A 79 -4.17 11.05 -55.06
CA PHE A 79 -3.97 10.10 -53.97
C PHE A 79 -2.93 9.02 -54.30
N GLY A 80 -2.95 8.47 -55.52
CA GLY A 80 -1.97 7.50 -56.01
C GLY A 80 -0.57 8.08 -56.18
N ALA A 81 -0.44 9.30 -56.71
CA ALA A 81 0.84 9.99 -56.80
C ALA A 81 1.43 10.30 -55.42
N PHE A 82 0.58 10.68 -54.46
CA PHE A 82 0.97 10.83 -53.06
C PHE A 82 1.52 9.51 -52.49
N LEU A 83 0.79 8.40 -52.61
CA LEU A 83 1.26 7.09 -52.13
C LEU A 83 2.57 6.65 -52.81
N GLY A 84 2.68 6.88 -54.12
CA GLY A 84 3.88 6.58 -54.90
C GLY A 84 5.11 7.36 -54.44
N LEU A 85 4.97 8.67 -54.20
CA LEU A 85 6.04 9.52 -53.67
C LEU A 85 6.46 9.11 -52.25
N VAL A 86 5.48 8.75 -51.41
CA VAL A 86 5.72 8.24 -50.06
C VAL A 86 6.53 6.94 -50.12
N TRP A 87 6.11 5.93 -50.90
CA TRP A 87 6.85 4.68 -51.05
C TRP A 87 8.22 4.86 -51.73
N TRP A 88 8.36 5.81 -52.64
CA TRP A 88 9.67 6.14 -53.23
C TRP A 88 10.65 6.66 -52.18
N TRP A 89 10.15 7.48 -51.25
CA TRP A 89 10.93 7.95 -50.11
C TRP A 89 11.25 6.85 -49.10
N VAL A 90 10.34 5.89 -48.88
CA VAL A 90 10.58 4.69 -48.04
C VAL A 90 11.83 3.94 -48.52
N PHE A 91 11.95 3.71 -49.81
CA PHE A 91 13.08 2.96 -50.37
C PHE A 91 14.41 3.72 -50.33
N SER A 92 14.43 4.92 -49.73
CA SER A 92 15.62 5.78 -49.61
C SER A 92 16.30 6.04 -50.97
N ARG A 93 15.52 6.03 -52.05
CA ARG A 93 15.99 6.33 -53.40
C ARG A 93 15.84 7.81 -53.66
N SER A 94 16.90 8.44 -54.16
CA SER A 94 16.82 9.82 -54.65
C SER A 94 15.94 9.86 -55.90
N ILE A 95 14.93 10.74 -55.92
CA ILE A 95 14.20 11.07 -57.14
C ILE A 95 15.12 11.98 -57.96
N THR A 96 15.40 11.61 -59.21
CA THR A 96 16.15 12.51 -60.10
C THR A 96 15.32 13.76 -60.37
N MET A 97 15.97 14.91 -60.44
CA MET A 97 15.27 16.20 -60.61
C MET A 97 14.40 16.23 -61.87
N LEU A 98 14.82 15.52 -62.91
CA LEU A 98 14.07 15.39 -64.16
C LEU A 98 12.74 14.64 -63.95
N LEU A 99 12.76 13.51 -63.23
CA LEU A 99 11.55 12.74 -62.91
C LEU A 99 10.58 13.54 -62.04
N PHE A 100 11.10 14.28 -61.04
CA PHE A 100 10.27 15.11 -60.18
C PHE A 100 9.64 16.29 -60.94
N SER A 101 10.42 16.98 -61.78
CA SER A 101 9.92 18.08 -62.61
C SER A 101 8.86 17.61 -63.60
N SER A 102 9.10 16.48 -64.28
CA SER A 102 8.12 15.86 -65.18
C SER A 102 6.82 15.49 -64.48
N LEU A 103 6.89 14.92 -63.26
CA LEU A 103 5.71 14.64 -62.44
C LEU A 103 4.93 15.92 -62.09
N CYS A 104 5.62 16.99 -61.69
CA CYS A 104 4.98 18.29 -61.39
C CYS A 104 4.28 18.90 -62.62
N VAL A 105 4.90 18.81 -63.81
CA VAL A 105 4.27 19.27 -65.07
C VAL A 105 3.02 18.44 -65.38
N MET A 106 3.11 17.11 -65.31
CA MET A 106 1.95 16.24 -65.54
C MET A 106 0.79 16.54 -64.58
N MET A 107 1.08 16.73 -63.29
CA MET A 107 0.05 17.02 -62.28
C MET A 107 -0.51 18.45 -62.40
N ALA A 108 0.27 19.42 -62.89
CA ALA A 108 -0.22 20.76 -63.18
C ALA A 108 -1.20 20.76 -64.36
N ILE A 109 -0.88 20.04 -65.43
CA ILE A 109 -1.77 19.87 -66.59
C ILE A 109 -3.05 19.14 -66.15
N PHE A 110 -2.92 18.05 -65.38
CA PHE A 110 -4.06 17.28 -64.91
C PHE A 110 -4.97 18.07 -63.95
N SER A 111 -4.42 18.84 -63.00
CA SER A 111 -5.20 19.71 -62.11
C SER A 111 -5.86 20.89 -62.82
N GLY A 112 -5.19 21.51 -63.80
CA GLY A 112 -5.79 22.54 -64.64
C GLY A 112 -6.95 22.01 -65.48
N GLY A 113 -6.77 20.84 -66.11
CA GLY A 113 -7.83 20.16 -66.86
C GLY A 113 -9.00 19.71 -65.98
N HIS A 114 -8.72 19.21 -64.77
CA HIS A 114 -9.75 18.81 -63.81
C HIS A 114 -10.57 20.00 -63.31
N LEU A 115 -9.94 21.13 -62.99
CA LEU A 115 -10.64 22.38 -62.66
C LEU A 115 -11.54 22.83 -63.83
N LEU A 116 -10.99 22.85 -65.05
CA LEU A 116 -11.75 23.21 -66.24
C LEU A 116 -12.98 22.30 -66.42
N ALA A 117 -12.82 20.98 -66.24
CA ALA A 117 -13.93 20.03 -66.32
C ALA A 117 -15.01 20.30 -65.24
N LEU A 118 -14.63 20.59 -64.00
CA LEU A 118 -15.58 20.93 -62.92
C LEU A 118 -16.36 22.23 -63.21
N TYR A 119 -15.70 23.24 -63.80
CA TYR A 119 -16.36 24.48 -64.21
C TYR A 119 -17.27 24.28 -65.43
N LEU A 120 -16.83 23.53 -66.44
CA LEU A 120 -17.66 23.19 -67.60
C LEU A 120 -18.88 22.33 -67.21
N TYR A 121 -18.76 21.50 -66.16
CA TYR A 121 -19.88 20.72 -65.63
C TYR A 121 -20.93 21.56 -64.89
N GLN A 122 -20.63 22.81 -64.52
CA GLN A 122 -21.66 23.72 -63.97
C GLN A 122 -22.57 24.29 -65.06
N LEU A 123 -22.25 24.10 -66.35
CA LEU A 123 -23.11 24.51 -67.45
C LEU A 123 -24.35 23.60 -67.51
N PRO A 124 -25.57 24.15 -67.72
CA PRO A 124 -26.80 23.38 -67.80
C PRO A 124 -26.77 22.27 -68.86
N LEU A 125 -26.11 22.50 -70.00
CA LEU A 125 -25.97 21.52 -71.07
C LEU A 125 -25.20 20.26 -70.62
N SER A 126 -24.13 20.45 -69.84
CA SER A 126 -23.29 19.36 -69.36
C SER A 126 -24.02 18.46 -68.35
N GLN A 127 -24.83 19.06 -67.47
CA GLN A 127 -25.65 18.34 -66.48
C GLN A 127 -26.87 17.63 -67.11
N GLN A 128 -27.32 18.08 -68.29
CA GLN A 128 -28.36 17.38 -69.05
C GLN A 128 -27.84 16.14 -69.78
N ILE A 129 -26.58 16.17 -70.25
CA ILE A 129 -25.93 15.03 -70.91
C ILE A 129 -25.53 13.96 -69.87
N VAL A 130 -25.01 14.38 -68.72
CA VAL A 130 -24.66 13.48 -67.60
C VAL A 130 -25.32 14.00 -66.32
N PRO A 131 -26.48 13.45 -65.92
CA PRO A 131 -27.17 13.84 -64.71
C PRO A 131 -26.31 13.65 -63.44
N PRO A 132 -26.44 14.50 -62.42
CA PRO A 132 -25.62 14.43 -61.21
C PRO A 132 -25.85 13.16 -60.37
N ASP A 133 -27.01 12.52 -60.52
CA ASP A 133 -27.36 11.27 -59.84
C ASP A 133 -26.80 10.03 -60.55
N ASP A 134 -26.25 10.18 -61.75
CA ASP A 134 -25.69 9.07 -62.54
C ASP A 134 -24.39 8.53 -61.93
N VAL A 135 -24.15 7.24 -62.11
CA VAL A 135 -22.96 6.53 -61.60
C VAL A 135 -21.69 7.18 -62.13
N TYR A 136 -21.67 7.59 -63.41
CA TYR A 136 -20.51 8.23 -64.01
C TYR A 136 -20.20 9.59 -63.35
N ALA A 137 -21.21 10.44 -63.07
CA ALA A 137 -21.00 11.70 -62.37
C ALA A 137 -20.45 11.50 -60.96
N ARG A 138 -20.98 10.53 -60.21
CA ARG A 138 -20.55 10.21 -58.83
C ARG A 138 -19.14 9.61 -58.78
N VAL A 139 -18.78 8.72 -59.71
CA VAL A 139 -17.45 8.08 -59.77
C VAL A 139 -16.36 9.09 -60.16
N PHE A 140 -16.62 9.95 -61.14
CA PHE A 140 -15.66 10.97 -61.56
C PHE A 140 -15.62 12.20 -60.64
N GLY A 141 -16.48 12.26 -59.62
CA GLY A 141 -16.53 13.35 -58.65
C GLY A 141 -17.07 14.66 -59.24
N MET A 142 -17.91 14.57 -60.26
CA MET A 142 -18.54 15.72 -60.92
C MET A 142 -19.73 16.17 -60.08
N THR A 143 -19.51 17.15 -59.20
CA THR A 143 -20.56 17.69 -58.32
C THR A 143 -21.21 18.93 -58.96
N GLY A 144 -22.51 18.86 -59.24
CA GLY A 144 -23.31 20.02 -59.64
C GLY A 144 -23.66 20.87 -58.44
N VAL A 145 -23.03 22.04 -58.29
CA VAL A 145 -23.30 22.97 -57.16
C VAL A 145 -24.48 23.88 -57.52
N ILE A 146 -24.58 24.25 -58.79
CA ILE A 146 -25.67 25.05 -59.34
C ILE A 146 -26.61 24.11 -60.08
N ARG A 147 -27.90 24.14 -59.74
CA ARG A 147 -28.94 23.34 -60.39
C ARG A 147 -29.97 24.25 -61.06
N THR A 148 -30.20 24.06 -62.34
CA THR A 148 -31.25 24.79 -63.09
C THR A 148 -32.51 23.94 -63.20
N SER A 149 -33.64 24.49 -62.77
CA SER A 149 -34.94 23.80 -62.87
C SER A 149 -35.54 24.04 -64.26
N SER A 150 -36.05 22.98 -64.89
CA SER A 150 -36.72 23.05 -66.21
C SER A 150 -37.94 23.97 -66.23
N SER A 151 -38.51 24.28 -65.06
CA SER A 151 -39.69 25.15 -64.91
C SER A 151 -39.36 26.65 -64.79
N TYR A 152 -38.13 27.01 -64.41
CA TYR A 152 -37.70 28.41 -64.24
C TYR A 152 -36.22 28.56 -64.64
N PRO A 153 -35.91 28.74 -65.94
CA PRO A 153 -34.52 28.77 -66.43
C PRO A 153 -33.71 30.00 -65.95
N HIS A 154 -34.37 31.03 -65.41
CA HIS A 154 -33.74 32.26 -64.93
C HIS A 154 -33.44 32.28 -63.42
N SER A 155 -33.88 31.27 -62.66
CA SER A 155 -33.55 31.17 -61.23
C SER A 155 -32.34 30.24 -61.03
N LEU A 156 -31.20 30.79 -60.61
CA LEU A 156 -30.08 29.98 -60.10
C LEU A 156 -30.43 29.46 -58.70
N GLY A 157 -30.64 28.15 -58.57
CA GLY A 157 -30.76 27.46 -57.30
C GLY A 157 -29.44 26.77 -56.92
N LEU A 158 -29.04 26.88 -55.65
CA LEU A 158 -28.01 26.01 -55.06
C LEU A 158 -28.69 24.71 -54.63
N ASP A 159 -28.07 23.56 -54.89
CA ASP A 159 -28.63 22.27 -54.46
C ASP A 159 -28.58 22.14 -52.92
N PRO A 160 -29.71 21.88 -52.23
CA PRO A 160 -29.78 21.84 -50.78
C PRO A 160 -29.09 20.61 -50.16
N HIS A 161 -28.70 19.60 -50.94
CA HIS A 161 -28.05 18.37 -50.46
C HIS A 161 -26.51 18.40 -50.57
N VAL A 162 -25.92 19.57 -50.84
CA VAL A 162 -24.45 19.71 -51.01
C VAL A 162 -23.74 19.75 -49.66
N SER A 163 -22.76 18.86 -49.48
CA SER A 163 -21.93 18.82 -48.27
C SER A 163 -20.77 19.80 -48.37
N TRP A 164 -20.30 20.36 -47.24
CA TRP A 164 -19.18 21.31 -47.22
C TRP A 164 -17.90 20.86 -47.98
N PRO A 165 -17.50 19.57 -47.99
CA PRO A 165 -16.37 19.10 -48.80
C PRO A 165 -16.53 19.33 -50.30
N ASP A 166 -17.76 19.27 -50.83
CA ASP A 166 -18.05 19.49 -52.25
C ASP A 166 -17.76 20.95 -52.67
N PHE A 167 -18.03 21.91 -51.78
CA PHE A 167 -17.77 23.34 -52.02
C PHE A 167 -16.28 23.70 -51.95
N ILE A 168 -15.54 23.03 -51.06
CA ILE A 168 -14.11 23.31 -50.86
C ILE A 168 -13.22 22.63 -51.90
N ASN A 169 -13.67 21.53 -52.50
CA ASN A 169 -12.85 20.74 -53.42
C ASN A 169 -12.24 21.56 -54.58
N PRO A 170 -12.97 22.44 -55.30
CA PRO A 170 -12.38 23.29 -56.35
C PRO A 170 -11.35 24.29 -55.82
N LEU A 171 -11.55 24.84 -54.61
CA LEU A 171 -10.59 25.76 -53.98
C LEU A 171 -9.28 25.05 -53.62
N VAL A 172 -9.37 23.80 -53.14
CA VAL A 172 -8.21 22.97 -52.82
C VAL A 172 -7.46 22.55 -54.09
N LEU A 173 -8.16 22.23 -55.18
CA LEU A 173 -7.56 21.96 -56.50
C LEU A 173 -6.89 23.19 -57.11
N LEU A 174 -7.48 24.38 -56.94
CA LEU A 174 -6.89 25.64 -57.40
C LEU A 174 -5.60 25.97 -56.64
N LEU A 175 -5.59 25.73 -55.32
CA LEU A 175 -4.39 25.89 -54.50
C LEU A 175 -3.30 24.87 -54.89
N LEU A 176 -3.68 23.62 -55.20
CA LEU A 176 -2.76 22.63 -55.77
C LEU A 176 -2.16 23.13 -57.09
N TYR A 177 -2.98 23.57 -58.04
CA TYR A 177 -2.52 24.06 -59.33
C TYR A 177 -1.54 25.23 -59.18
N TYR A 178 -1.91 26.24 -58.38
CA TYR A 178 -1.06 27.41 -58.15
C TYR A 178 0.26 27.07 -57.45
N THR A 179 0.24 26.16 -56.48
CA THR A 179 1.46 25.69 -55.83
C THR A 179 2.35 24.92 -56.81
N LEU A 180 1.81 24.08 -57.70
CA LEU A 180 2.61 23.39 -58.72
C LEU A 180 3.23 24.36 -59.74
N VAL A 181 2.48 25.37 -60.18
CA VAL A 181 2.98 26.38 -61.13
C VAL A 181 4.05 27.26 -60.50
N THR A 182 3.86 27.72 -59.26
CA THR A 182 4.89 28.49 -58.55
C THR A 182 6.16 27.67 -58.29
N LEU A 183 6.01 26.37 -58.04
CA LEU A 183 7.13 25.44 -57.95
C LEU A 183 7.87 25.32 -59.30
N LEU A 184 7.15 25.12 -60.40
CA LEU A 184 7.74 25.06 -61.75
C LEU A 184 8.43 26.38 -62.14
N HIS A 185 7.81 27.52 -61.84
CA HIS A 185 8.37 28.85 -62.12
C HIS A 185 9.67 29.11 -61.33
N LYS A 186 9.69 28.72 -60.05
CA LYS A 186 10.90 28.78 -59.23
C LYS A 186 12.00 27.86 -59.76
N TRP A 187 11.63 26.72 -60.37
CA TRP A 187 12.57 25.78 -60.97
C TRP A 187 13.20 26.28 -62.27
N VAL A 188 12.44 26.97 -63.13
CA VAL A 188 12.96 27.59 -64.36
C VAL A 188 14.06 28.62 -64.04
N HIS A 189 13.89 29.41 -62.99
CA HIS A 189 14.92 30.35 -62.53
C HIS A 189 16.18 29.67 -61.98
N ILE A 190 16.07 28.48 -61.37
CA ILE A 190 17.23 27.72 -60.87
C ILE A 190 18.05 27.12 -62.02
N THR A 191 17.41 26.76 -63.13
CA THR A 191 18.10 26.25 -64.34
C THR A 191 18.94 27.31 -65.06
N GLU A 192 18.58 28.60 -64.96
CA GLU A 192 19.34 29.70 -65.56
C GLU A 192 20.61 30.05 -64.76
N GLU A 193 20.58 29.99 -63.42
CA GLU A 193 21.77 30.31 -62.59
C GLU A 193 22.84 29.20 -62.55
N VAL A 194 22.50 27.97 -62.93
CA VAL A 194 23.40 26.80 -62.78
C VAL A 194 24.01 26.32 -64.11
N GLY A 195 23.63 26.94 -65.24
CA GLY A 195 24.07 26.58 -66.59
C GLY A 195 25.55 26.86 -66.93
N VAL A 196 26.30 27.63 -66.11
CA VAL A 196 27.68 28.05 -66.45
C VAL A 196 28.76 27.42 -65.56
N ILE A 197 28.42 26.75 -64.44
CA ILE A 197 29.44 26.33 -63.45
C ILE A 197 29.56 24.80 -63.26
N LEU A 198 28.64 23.98 -63.80
CA LEU A 198 28.59 22.54 -63.50
C LEU A 198 29.13 21.61 -64.61
N THR A 199 29.52 22.13 -65.77
CA THR A 199 30.08 21.31 -66.86
C THR A 199 31.56 20.97 -66.68
N SER A 200 32.31 21.69 -65.84
CA SER A 200 33.76 21.44 -65.63
C SER A 200 34.12 20.62 -64.37
N ARG A 201 33.22 20.50 -63.37
CA ARG A 201 33.57 19.88 -62.07
C ARG A 201 33.10 18.43 -61.85
N ILE A 202 32.16 17.91 -62.64
CA ILE A 202 31.63 16.54 -62.43
C ILE A 202 32.47 15.47 -63.14
N PHE A 203 33.30 15.83 -64.13
CA PHE A 203 34.09 14.84 -64.89
C PHE A 203 35.44 14.44 -64.24
N LYS A 204 35.91 15.15 -63.20
CA LYS A 204 37.27 14.96 -62.65
C LYS A 204 37.35 14.21 -61.30
N TYR A 205 36.24 13.81 -60.69
CA TYR A 205 36.25 13.19 -59.34
C TYR A 205 35.80 11.72 -59.29
N ARG A 206 35.71 11.02 -60.43
CA ARG A 206 35.25 9.61 -60.49
C ARG A 206 36.33 8.58 -60.87
N TYR A 207 37.61 8.93 -60.85
CA TYR A 207 38.70 7.96 -61.07
C TYR A 207 39.93 8.28 -60.21
N THR A 208 39.88 7.88 -58.94
CA THR A 208 41.01 7.38 -58.14
C THR A 208 40.48 6.82 -56.82
N GLN A 209 40.91 5.62 -56.49
CA GLN A 209 40.43 4.82 -55.36
C GLN A 209 41.31 5.10 -54.10
N PRO A 210 41.23 4.27 -53.04
CA PRO A 210 40.83 4.58 -51.67
C PRO A 210 42.01 4.93 -50.72
N SER A 211 41.80 5.72 -49.65
CA SER A 211 42.54 5.46 -48.40
C SER A 211 41.92 6.14 -47.18
N LYS A 212 42.07 5.42 -46.07
CA LYS A 212 41.77 5.76 -44.69
C LYS A 212 42.30 7.15 -44.31
N LYS A 213 41.48 7.94 -43.60
CA LYS A 213 41.95 8.79 -42.49
C LYS A 213 40.79 8.99 -41.51
N CYS A 214 40.98 8.47 -40.31
CA CYS A 214 40.17 8.81 -39.14
C CYS A 214 40.27 10.32 -38.88
N LEU A 215 39.13 10.97 -38.65
CA LEU A 215 39.04 12.26 -38.00
C LEU A 215 37.94 12.15 -36.93
N ASP A 216 38.24 12.67 -35.74
CA ASP A 216 37.58 12.40 -34.47
C ASP A 216 36.05 12.64 -34.45
N PRO A 217 35.25 11.70 -33.91
CA PRO A 217 33.81 11.87 -33.73
C PRO A 217 33.50 12.30 -32.29
N GLN A 218 33.81 13.54 -31.88
CA GLN A 218 33.55 13.95 -30.48
C GLN A 218 32.63 15.17 -30.26
N GLN A 219 31.91 15.67 -31.27
CA GLN A 219 31.04 16.85 -31.03
C GLN A 219 29.56 16.73 -31.44
N TRP A 220 29.09 15.61 -32.01
CA TRP A 220 27.71 15.51 -32.54
C TRP A 220 27.00 14.19 -32.24
N SER A 221 27.09 13.65 -31.02
CA SER A 221 26.25 12.51 -30.62
C SER A 221 25.70 12.68 -29.21
N ASN A 222 24.38 12.87 -29.09
CA ASN A 222 23.60 12.54 -27.87
C ASN A 222 22.06 12.70 -28.05
N GLU A 223 21.56 13.32 -29.11
CA GLU A 223 20.11 13.49 -29.31
C GLU A 223 19.34 12.48 -30.20
N PRO A 224 19.92 11.80 -31.22
CA PRO A 224 19.10 11.06 -32.18
C PRO A 224 18.55 9.72 -31.65
N GLY A 225 19.26 9.02 -30.75
CA GLY A 225 18.86 7.69 -30.24
C GLY A 225 17.62 7.70 -29.33
N LYS A 226 17.51 8.69 -28.44
CA LYS A 226 16.32 8.87 -27.56
C LYS A 226 15.06 9.22 -28.38
N ARG A 227 15.23 9.96 -29.47
CA ARG A 227 14.14 10.40 -30.34
C ARG A 227 13.50 9.21 -31.08
N VAL A 228 14.30 8.23 -31.50
CA VAL A 228 13.83 6.99 -32.17
C VAL A 228 13.07 6.07 -31.20
N ASN A 229 13.57 5.89 -29.96
CA ASN A 229 12.91 5.04 -28.95
C ASN A 229 11.51 5.57 -28.56
N ASN A 230 11.38 6.88 -28.41
CA ASN A 230 10.07 7.51 -28.13
C ASN A 230 9.13 7.41 -29.33
N LYS A 231 9.66 7.55 -30.56
CA LYS A 231 8.88 7.42 -31.80
C LYS A 231 8.28 6.02 -31.97
N MET A 232 9.06 4.97 -31.71
CA MET A 232 8.58 3.58 -31.81
C MET A 232 7.50 3.24 -30.76
N ARG A 233 7.69 3.67 -29.51
CA ARG A 233 6.71 3.44 -28.43
C ARG A 233 5.37 4.10 -28.74
N ASN A 234 5.40 5.32 -29.26
CA ASN A 234 4.20 6.06 -29.63
C ASN A 234 3.45 5.37 -30.78
N ILE A 235 4.16 4.76 -31.74
CA ILE A 235 3.53 4.01 -32.86
C ILE A 235 2.78 2.78 -32.36
N GLN A 236 3.41 1.97 -31.49
CA GLN A 236 2.77 0.76 -30.95
C GLN A 236 1.50 1.09 -30.16
N ILE A 237 1.55 2.16 -29.35
CA ILE A 237 0.39 2.65 -28.60
C ILE A 237 -0.68 3.17 -29.56
N THR A 238 -0.29 3.91 -30.60
CA THR A 238 -1.23 4.46 -31.59
C THR A 238 -1.94 3.37 -32.38
N VAL A 239 -1.23 2.32 -32.82
CA VAL A 239 -1.82 1.15 -33.51
C VAL A 239 -2.82 0.43 -32.60
N GLY A 240 -2.49 0.24 -31.32
CA GLY A 240 -3.39 -0.35 -30.34
C GLY A 240 -4.65 0.48 -30.10
N ILE A 241 -4.52 1.78 -29.84
CA ILE A 241 -5.65 2.71 -29.66
C ILE A 241 -6.53 2.75 -30.90
N TRP A 242 -5.92 2.74 -32.09
CA TRP A 242 -6.64 2.82 -33.36
C TRP A 242 -7.51 1.58 -33.63
N SER A 243 -7.03 0.39 -33.29
CA SER A 243 -7.83 -0.84 -33.41
C SER A 243 -9.07 -0.85 -32.49
N ILE A 244 -9.07 -0.03 -31.43
CA ILE A 244 -10.16 0.11 -30.47
C ILE A 244 -11.16 1.20 -30.91
N THR A 245 -10.71 2.27 -31.57
CA THR A 245 -11.58 3.38 -32.02
C THR A 245 -12.41 3.03 -33.24
N TYR A 246 -11.92 2.15 -34.13
CA TYR A 246 -12.65 1.68 -35.30
C TYR A 246 -12.79 0.15 -35.24
N ASN A 247 -13.98 -0.31 -34.86
CA ASN A 247 -14.27 -1.74 -34.70
C ASN A 247 -14.52 -2.42 -36.07
N ASN A 248 -13.56 -3.19 -36.56
CA ASN A 248 -13.65 -3.97 -37.78
C ASN A 248 -12.76 -5.23 -37.66
N TRP A 249 -13.11 -6.32 -38.35
CA TRP A 249 -12.28 -7.52 -38.45
C TRP A 249 -10.89 -7.26 -39.01
N LEU A 250 -10.75 -6.26 -39.89
CA LEU A 250 -9.45 -5.85 -40.43
C LEU A 250 -8.57 -5.13 -39.37
N THR A 251 -9.17 -4.42 -38.42
CA THR A 251 -8.46 -3.73 -37.34
C THR A 251 -8.20 -4.66 -36.15
N PHE A 252 -9.00 -5.71 -35.97
CA PHE A 252 -8.75 -6.80 -35.02
C PHE A 252 -7.38 -7.47 -35.24
N ALA A 253 -6.99 -7.71 -36.49
CA ALA A 253 -5.68 -8.27 -36.81
C ALA A 253 -4.52 -7.40 -36.29
N LEU A 254 -4.68 -6.06 -36.32
CA LEU A 254 -3.70 -5.11 -35.80
C LEU A 254 -3.68 -5.06 -34.26
N LEU A 255 -4.83 -5.28 -33.62
CA LEU A 255 -4.91 -5.44 -32.16
C LEU A 255 -4.14 -6.67 -31.71
N VAL A 256 -4.41 -7.84 -32.33
CA VAL A 256 -3.71 -9.10 -32.03
C VAL A 256 -2.22 -8.97 -32.30
N TRP A 257 -1.84 -8.36 -33.43
CA TRP A 257 -0.45 -8.07 -33.77
C TRP A 257 0.25 -7.22 -32.69
N SER A 258 -0.40 -6.15 -32.24
CA SER A 258 0.10 -5.30 -31.15
C SER A 258 0.29 -6.12 -29.87
N CYS A 259 -0.74 -6.87 -29.45
CA CYS A 259 -0.69 -7.75 -28.27
C CYS A 259 0.50 -8.73 -28.31
N ILE A 260 0.77 -9.36 -29.46
CA ILE A 260 1.89 -10.29 -29.63
C ILE A 260 3.24 -9.57 -29.46
N ILE A 261 3.43 -8.41 -30.10
CA ILE A 261 4.67 -7.63 -29.95
C ILE A 261 4.92 -7.22 -28.51
N TRP A 262 3.87 -6.87 -27.76
CA TRP A 262 3.95 -6.51 -26.35
C TRP A 262 4.43 -7.66 -25.45
N MET A 263 4.24 -8.92 -25.84
CA MET A 263 4.74 -10.09 -25.11
C MET A 263 6.22 -10.41 -25.41
N MET A 264 6.80 -9.83 -26.46
CA MET A 264 8.17 -10.13 -26.86
C MET A 264 9.18 -9.34 -26.02
N ARG A 265 10.20 -10.04 -25.49
CA ARG A 265 11.29 -9.42 -24.69
C ARG A 265 12.00 -8.30 -25.46
N ASP A 266 12.35 -8.56 -26.71
CA ASP A 266 13.02 -7.59 -27.60
C ASP A 266 12.04 -6.90 -28.56
N ARG A 267 10.97 -6.30 -28.00
CA ARG A 267 9.92 -5.63 -28.78
C ARG A 267 10.44 -4.67 -29.85
N ARG A 268 11.57 -3.99 -29.60
CA ARG A 268 12.20 -3.07 -30.57
C ARG A 268 12.64 -3.80 -31.84
N ARG A 269 13.31 -4.95 -31.69
CA ARG A 269 13.82 -5.74 -32.80
C ARG A 269 12.67 -6.28 -33.65
N TYR A 270 11.68 -6.90 -33.00
CA TYR A 270 10.53 -7.47 -33.71
C TYR A 270 9.62 -6.41 -34.33
N ALA A 271 9.40 -5.27 -33.65
CA ALA A 271 8.66 -4.15 -34.22
C ALA A 271 9.34 -3.60 -35.48
N MET A 272 10.67 -3.46 -35.47
CA MET A 272 11.44 -3.05 -36.66
C MET A 272 11.36 -4.08 -37.78
N MET A 273 11.47 -5.38 -37.47
CA MET A 273 11.31 -6.45 -38.48
C MET A 273 9.89 -6.47 -39.08
N SER A 274 8.89 -6.09 -38.30
CA SER A 274 7.49 -6.06 -38.73
C SER A 274 7.03 -4.78 -39.41
N ALA A 275 7.77 -3.68 -39.21
CA ALA A 275 7.44 -2.37 -39.76
C ALA A 275 7.14 -2.36 -41.27
N PRO A 276 7.89 -3.07 -42.15
CA PRO A 276 7.55 -3.11 -43.58
C PRO A 276 6.19 -3.79 -43.84
N PHE A 277 5.90 -4.89 -43.14
CA PHE A 277 4.62 -5.59 -43.26
C PHE A 277 3.45 -4.72 -42.77
N LEU A 278 3.65 -3.99 -41.67
CA LEU A 278 2.65 -3.07 -41.13
C LEU A 278 2.39 -1.88 -42.08
N ALA A 279 3.43 -1.36 -42.75
CA ALA A 279 3.30 -0.30 -43.73
C ALA A 279 2.54 -0.76 -45.00
N ILE A 280 2.81 -1.98 -45.49
CA ILE A 280 2.05 -2.58 -46.60
C ILE A 280 0.60 -2.77 -46.20
N TYR A 281 0.35 -3.40 -45.04
CA TYR A 281 -1.02 -3.63 -44.54
C TYR A 281 -1.78 -2.32 -44.32
N GLY A 282 -1.12 -1.30 -43.75
CA GLY A 282 -1.67 0.05 -43.61
C GLY A 282 -2.01 0.69 -44.95
N THR A 283 -1.16 0.52 -45.98
CA THR A 283 -1.44 1.00 -47.35
C THR A 283 -2.69 0.34 -47.92
N VAL A 284 -2.81 -0.98 -47.78
CA VAL A 284 -4.00 -1.72 -48.24
C VAL A 284 -5.27 -1.21 -47.54
N LEU A 285 -5.21 -0.97 -46.23
CA LEU A 285 -6.34 -0.42 -45.49
C LEU A 285 -6.71 1.01 -45.92
N VAL A 286 -5.73 1.87 -46.21
CA VAL A 286 -6.00 3.23 -46.69
C VAL A 286 -6.63 3.19 -48.08
N VAL A 287 -6.14 2.31 -48.97
CA VAL A 287 -6.71 2.12 -50.32
C VAL A 287 -8.14 1.58 -50.23
N LEU A 288 -8.40 0.57 -49.39
CA LEU A 288 -9.74 0.06 -49.15
C LEU A 288 -10.66 1.13 -48.53
N GLY A 289 -10.13 1.93 -47.60
CA GLY A 289 -10.83 3.09 -47.05
C GLY A 289 -11.20 4.13 -48.11
N PHE A 290 -10.27 4.42 -49.02
CA PHE A 290 -10.49 5.32 -50.15
C PHE A 290 -11.58 4.81 -51.10
N LEU A 291 -11.52 3.53 -51.47
CA LEU A 291 -12.54 2.89 -52.30
C LEU A 291 -13.92 2.86 -51.63
N SER A 292 -13.97 2.59 -50.32
CA SER A 292 -15.21 2.64 -49.53
C SER A 292 -15.77 4.06 -49.35
N GLY A 293 -14.96 5.09 -49.62
CA GLY A 293 -15.36 6.50 -49.55
C GLY A 293 -16.01 7.01 -50.85
N LEU A 294 -15.93 6.28 -51.96
CA LEU A 294 -16.60 6.63 -53.21
C LEU A 294 -18.13 6.70 -52.99
N ARG A 295 -18.81 7.66 -53.61
CA ARG A 295 -20.27 7.83 -53.54
C ARG A 295 -21.02 6.79 -54.40
N LEU A 296 -20.77 5.51 -54.15
CA LEU A 296 -21.37 4.36 -54.83
C LEU A 296 -22.21 3.55 -53.85
N ASP A 297 -23.30 2.97 -54.33
CA ASP A 297 -24.14 2.10 -53.49
C ASP A 297 -23.48 0.72 -53.28
N ARG A 298 -23.83 0.06 -52.17
CA ARG A 298 -23.20 -1.23 -51.79
C ARG A 298 -23.35 -2.33 -52.84
N ALA A 299 -24.48 -2.33 -53.54
CA ALA A 299 -24.76 -3.28 -54.62
C ALA A 299 -23.87 -3.05 -55.85
N GLU A 300 -23.38 -1.82 -56.04
CA GLU A 300 -22.52 -1.42 -57.17
C GLU A 300 -21.04 -1.68 -56.88
N LEU A 301 -20.61 -1.57 -55.61
CA LEU A 301 -19.20 -1.67 -55.22
C LEU A 301 -18.73 -3.12 -54.93
N TYR A 302 -19.60 -3.98 -54.40
CA TYR A 302 -19.27 -5.37 -54.04
C TYR A 302 -20.44 -6.35 -54.29
N PRO A 303 -20.70 -6.76 -55.54
CA PRO A 303 -21.71 -7.80 -55.79
C PRO A 303 -21.21 -9.13 -55.19
N GLY A 304 -21.78 -9.55 -54.05
CA GLY A 304 -21.58 -10.89 -53.45
C GLY A 304 -20.61 -11.02 -52.28
N LEU A 305 -19.97 -9.95 -51.76
CA LEU A 305 -19.12 -10.06 -50.56
C LEU A 305 -19.90 -9.90 -49.23
N PRO A 306 -19.54 -10.65 -48.17
CA PRO A 306 -20.22 -10.61 -46.87
C PRO A 306 -20.02 -9.29 -46.11
N LEU A 307 -20.93 -9.00 -45.16
CA LEU A 307 -21.08 -7.74 -44.41
C LEU A 307 -19.81 -7.20 -43.68
N TRP A 308 -18.77 -8.01 -43.58
CA TRP A 308 -17.61 -7.84 -42.70
C TRP A 308 -16.51 -6.96 -43.31
N SER A 309 -16.62 -6.62 -44.60
CA SER A 309 -15.68 -5.77 -45.34
C SER A 309 -15.98 -4.26 -45.24
N ASN A 310 -17.04 -3.85 -44.52
CA ASN A 310 -17.46 -2.45 -44.49
C ASN A 310 -16.47 -1.60 -43.69
N VAL A 311 -15.61 -0.86 -44.38
CA VAL A 311 -14.74 0.15 -43.79
C VAL A 311 -15.52 1.46 -43.80
N ASN A 312 -15.74 2.08 -42.64
CA ASN A 312 -16.37 3.41 -42.59
C ASN A 312 -15.51 4.40 -43.39
N GLY A 313 -16.13 5.19 -44.28
CA GLY A 313 -15.48 6.08 -45.25
C GLY A 313 -14.67 7.27 -44.69
N ASN A 314 -14.29 7.26 -43.41
CA ASN A 314 -13.38 8.25 -42.84
C ASN A 314 -11.92 7.83 -43.12
N ILE A 315 -11.35 8.36 -44.21
CA ILE A 315 -10.00 8.02 -44.71
C ILE A 315 -8.89 8.73 -43.91
N LEU A 316 -9.19 9.88 -43.28
CA LEU A 316 -8.24 10.74 -42.56
C LEU A 316 -7.42 10.04 -41.44
N PRO A 317 -8.01 9.20 -40.56
CA PRO A 317 -7.27 8.50 -39.50
C PRO A 317 -6.40 7.35 -40.03
N LEU A 318 -6.80 6.70 -41.14
CA LEU A 318 -6.01 5.66 -41.82
C LEU A 318 -4.73 6.27 -42.42
N ILE A 319 -4.84 7.46 -43.01
CA ILE A 319 -3.70 8.20 -43.56
C ILE A 319 -2.74 8.65 -42.46
N LEU A 320 -3.24 9.06 -41.29
CA LEU A 320 -2.40 9.40 -40.15
C LEU A 320 -1.60 8.17 -39.63
N LEU A 321 -2.23 6.99 -39.59
CA LEU A 321 -1.57 5.73 -39.22
C LEU A 321 -0.47 5.35 -40.22
N PHE A 322 -0.79 5.45 -41.52
CA PHE A 322 0.16 5.23 -42.61
C PHE A 322 1.36 6.18 -42.51
N LEU A 323 1.12 7.48 -42.32
CA LEU A 323 2.17 8.49 -42.15
C LEU A 323 3.03 8.29 -40.88
N LEU A 324 2.43 7.82 -39.78
CA LEU A 324 3.16 7.52 -38.54
C LEU A 324 4.06 6.28 -38.69
N SER A 325 3.58 5.22 -39.35
CA SER A 325 4.38 4.02 -39.66
C SER A 325 5.54 4.34 -40.62
N PHE A 326 5.26 5.19 -41.61
CA PHE A 326 6.21 5.71 -42.59
C PHE A 326 7.35 6.51 -41.96
N SER A 327 7.03 7.35 -40.96
CA SER A 327 8.01 8.16 -40.23
C SER A 327 9.06 7.31 -39.49
N CYS A 328 8.78 6.04 -39.19
CA CYS A 328 9.72 5.09 -38.58
C CYS A 328 10.64 4.43 -39.60
N LEU A 329 10.10 4.12 -40.79
CA LEU A 329 10.82 3.44 -41.87
C LEU A 329 11.85 4.35 -42.56
N SER A 330 11.61 5.67 -42.54
CA SER A 330 12.55 6.69 -43.06
C SER A 330 13.70 7.06 -42.10
N SER A 331 13.74 6.47 -40.90
CA SER A 331 14.89 6.66 -39.99
C SER A 331 16.01 5.69 -40.39
N PRO A 332 17.25 6.14 -40.60
CA PRO A 332 18.29 5.29 -41.18
C PRO A 332 18.57 4.07 -40.30
N PHE A 333 18.48 2.89 -40.92
CA PHE A 333 18.82 1.57 -40.35
C PHE A 333 20.26 1.52 -39.79
N TYR A 334 21.12 2.44 -40.22
CA TYR A 334 22.53 2.58 -39.84
C TYR A 334 22.80 3.05 -38.40
N LEU A 335 21.79 3.50 -37.65
CA LEU A 335 21.98 3.96 -36.25
C LEU A 335 21.97 2.80 -35.23
N LEU A 336 22.40 1.61 -35.64
CA LEU A 336 22.36 0.38 -34.82
C LEU A 336 23.61 0.20 -33.94
N SER A 337 24.66 1.00 -34.12
CA SER A 337 25.94 0.86 -33.38
C SER A 337 26.42 2.14 -32.70
N ALA A 338 25.53 3.10 -32.40
CA ALA A 338 25.90 4.17 -31.48
C ALA A 338 25.98 3.58 -30.06
N GLU A 339 27.19 3.22 -29.65
CA GLU A 339 27.53 2.86 -28.28
C GLU A 339 27.11 4.02 -27.38
N GLU A 340 26.17 3.78 -26.45
CA GLU A 340 25.71 4.81 -25.52
C GLU A 340 26.92 5.26 -24.70
N SER A 341 27.24 6.55 -24.76
CA SER A 341 28.27 7.13 -23.91
C SER A 341 27.93 6.85 -22.44
N PRO A 342 28.89 6.36 -21.63
CA PRO A 342 28.62 6.01 -20.25
C PRO A 342 28.07 7.25 -19.53
N PRO A 343 26.93 7.14 -18.83
CA PRO A 343 26.37 8.27 -18.09
C PRO A 343 27.39 8.75 -17.06
N SER A 344 27.38 10.06 -16.76
CA SER A 344 28.20 10.60 -15.68
C SER A 344 27.97 9.80 -14.38
N PRO A 345 29.00 9.61 -13.54
CA PRO A 345 28.92 8.72 -12.37
C PRO A 345 27.75 9.06 -11.43
N LEU A 346 27.37 10.34 -11.34
CA LEU A 346 26.18 10.80 -10.60
C LEU A 346 24.86 10.31 -11.22
N VAL A 347 24.74 10.40 -12.54
CA VAL A 347 23.55 9.90 -13.26
C VAL A 347 23.49 8.38 -13.20
N ALA A 348 24.63 7.69 -13.28
CA ALA A 348 24.71 6.25 -13.09
C ALA A 348 24.26 5.82 -11.68
N MET A 349 24.70 6.55 -10.64
CA MET A 349 24.28 6.30 -9.26
C MET A 349 22.77 6.54 -9.06
N LEU A 350 22.22 7.62 -9.63
CA LEU A 350 20.79 7.90 -9.61
C LEU A 350 19.98 6.82 -10.34
N ILE A 351 20.41 6.41 -11.54
CA ILE A 351 19.76 5.35 -12.31
C ILE A 351 19.79 4.03 -11.54
N SER A 352 20.92 3.69 -10.94
CA SER A 352 21.06 2.47 -10.12
C SER A 352 20.17 2.53 -8.88
N GLY A 353 20.11 3.67 -8.18
CA GLY A 353 19.25 3.88 -7.02
C GLY A 353 17.76 3.77 -7.37
N VAL A 354 17.31 4.45 -8.43
CA VAL A 354 15.93 4.37 -8.93
C VAL A 354 15.59 2.95 -9.38
N LYS A 355 16.50 2.28 -10.11
CA LYS A 355 16.33 0.88 -10.51
C LYS A 355 16.18 -0.02 -9.29
N GLY A 356 17.01 0.15 -8.24
CA GLY A 356 16.93 -0.61 -7.00
C GLY A 356 15.60 -0.43 -6.26
N ILE A 357 15.10 0.82 -6.19
CA ILE A 357 13.79 1.13 -5.59
C ILE A 357 12.66 0.49 -6.40
N LEU A 358 12.69 0.61 -7.73
CA LEU A 358 11.69 0.00 -8.61
C LEU A 358 11.69 -1.52 -8.49
N VAL A 359 12.84 -2.18 -8.57
CA VAL A 359 12.95 -3.65 -8.41
C VAL A 359 12.33 -4.11 -7.08
N LYS A 360 12.56 -3.35 -5.99
CA LYS A 360 12.05 -3.71 -4.65
C LYS A 360 10.53 -3.54 -4.51
N TYR A 361 9.95 -2.46 -5.06
CA TYR A 361 8.56 -2.09 -4.78
C TYR A 361 7.58 -2.24 -5.97
N TRP A 362 8.06 -2.52 -7.18
CA TRP A 362 7.18 -2.63 -8.36
C TRP A 362 6.18 -3.78 -8.25
N ILE A 363 6.54 -4.89 -7.59
CA ILE A 363 5.61 -5.99 -7.33
C ILE A 363 4.39 -5.53 -6.52
N LEU A 364 4.57 -4.63 -5.55
CA LEU A 364 3.46 -4.07 -4.76
C LEU A 364 2.56 -3.19 -5.62
N PHE A 365 3.15 -2.39 -6.52
CA PHE A 365 2.39 -1.60 -7.48
C PHE A 365 1.55 -2.51 -8.41
N CYS A 366 2.14 -3.60 -8.94
CA CYS A 366 1.41 -4.59 -9.73
C CYS A 366 0.27 -5.23 -8.94
N CYS A 367 0.48 -5.63 -7.69
CA CYS A 367 -0.56 -6.17 -6.82
C CYS A 367 -1.68 -5.15 -6.55
N SER A 368 -1.35 -3.88 -6.32
CA SER A 368 -2.34 -2.82 -6.13
C SER A 368 -3.17 -2.56 -7.39
N MET A 369 -2.53 -2.53 -8.57
CA MET A 369 -3.24 -2.39 -9.85
C MET A 369 -4.14 -3.60 -10.11
N PHE A 370 -3.68 -4.80 -9.77
CA PHE A 370 -4.50 -6.01 -9.84
C PHE A 370 -5.78 -5.85 -9.00
N PHE A 371 -5.65 -5.40 -7.75
CA PHE A 371 -6.80 -5.13 -6.87
C PHE A 371 -7.79 -4.15 -7.52
N VAL A 372 -7.31 -2.99 -7.99
CA VAL A 372 -8.15 -1.98 -8.66
C VAL A 372 -8.87 -2.54 -9.89
N VAL A 373 -8.19 -3.31 -10.74
CA VAL A 373 -8.78 -3.90 -11.95
C VAL A 373 -9.81 -5.00 -11.63
N SER A 374 -9.63 -5.70 -10.51
CA SER A 374 -10.56 -6.75 -10.08
C SER A 374 -11.86 -6.21 -9.51
N PHE A 375 -11.81 -5.03 -8.87
CA PHE A 375 -12.98 -4.37 -8.29
C PHE A 375 -13.61 -3.30 -9.20
N SER A 376 -12.95 -2.91 -10.29
CA SER A 376 -13.47 -1.94 -11.26
C SER A 376 -14.43 -2.62 -12.25
N GLY A 377 -15.73 -2.34 -12.12
CA GLY A 377 -16.79 -2.83 -12.99
C GLY A 377 -17.61 -4.00 -12.40
N LYS A 378 -18.30 -4.76 -13.26
CA LYS A 378 -19.02 -5.98 -12.84
C LYS A 378 -17.99 -7.07 -12.55
N VAL A 379 -18.11 -7.67 -11.37
CA VAL A 379 -17.14 -8.61 -10.82
C VAL A 379 -17.16 -9.91 -11.64
N SER A 380 -16.17 -10.10 -12.52
CA SER A 380 -15.97 -11.38 -13.17
C SER A 380 -15.07 -12.28 -12.31
N ASN A 381 -15.58 -13.47 -12.03
CA ASN A 381 -15.11 -14.39 -11.01
C ASN A 381 -13.69 -14.93 -11.21
N ASP A 382 -13.18 -14.83 -12.43
CA ASP A 382 -11.90 -15.44 -12.80
C ASP A 382 -10.70 -14.53 -12.48
N ARG A 383 -10.93 -13.24 -12.24
CA ARG A 383 -9.85 -12.28 -11.94
C ARG A 383 -9.32 -12.45 -10.51
N LEU A 384 -10.18 -12.69 -9.51
CA LEU A 384 -9.75 -12.73 -8.11
C LEU A 384 -9.13 -14.07 -7.67
N LYS A 385 -9.59 -15.19 -8.24
CA LYS A 385 -9.04 -16.55 -7.98
C LYS A 385 -7.52 -16.63 -8.22
N ILE A 386 -7.02 -15.83 -9.16
CA ILE A 386 -5.61 -15.77 -9.53
C ILE A 386 -4.78 -15.07 -8.43
N ILE A 387 -5.30 -14.00 -7.80
CA ILE A 387 -4.64 -13.31 -6.67
C ILE A 387 -4.59 -14.20 -5.45
N GLU A 388 -5.73 -14.82 -5.13
CA GLU A 388 -5.89 -15.64 -3.94
C GLU A 388 -4.98 -16.85 -3.99
N SER A 389 -4.91 -17.52 -5.15
CA SER A 389 -3.94 -18.58 -5.41
C SER A 389 -2.50 -18.11 -5.14
N LEU A 390 -2.10 -16.93 -5.64
CA LEU A 390 -0.76 -16.38 -5.39
C LEU A 390 -0.51 -16.06 -3.91
N CYS A 391 -1.47 -15.43 -3.22
CA CYS A 391 -1.37 -15.08 -1.80
C CYS A 391 -1.29 -16.33 -0.92
N VAL A 392 -2.07 -17.37 -1.22
CA VAL A 392 -2.03 -18.67 -0.54
C VAL A 392 -0.69 -19.37 -0.75
N PHE A 393 -0.14 -19.37 -1.97
CA PHE A 393 1.17 -19.95 -2.23
C PHE A 393 2.31 -19.18 -1.54
N CYS A 394 2.21 -17.84 -1.46
CA CYS A 394 3.17 -17.01 -0.74
C CYS A 394 3.23 -17.36 0.75
N GLN A 395 2.09 -17.65 1.37
CA GLN A 395 1.98 -17.96 2.79
C GLN A 395 2.32 -19.43 3.11
N THR A 396 1.83 -20.38 2.32
CA THR A 396 1.99 -21.81 2.60
C THR A 396 3.40 -22.31 2.34
N ARG A 397 4.00 -21.98 1.18
CA ARG A 397 5.36 -22.41 0.81
C ARG A 397 6.08 -21.37 -0.06
N TYR A 398 6.83 -20.50 0.59
CA TYR A 398 7.61 -19.43 -0.05
C TYR A 398 8.56 -19.92 -1.15
N ASP A 399 9.20 -21.08 -0.98
CA ASP A 399 10.13 -21.65 -1.99
C ASP A 399 9.40 -22.10 -3.26
N VAL A 400 8.16 -22.57 -3.11
CA VAL A 400 7.29 -22.89 -4.25
C VAL A 400 6.81 -21.60 -4.90
N TRP A 401 6.42 -20.60 -4.10
CA TRP A 401 6.01 -19.28 -4.60
C TRP A 401 7.10 -18.61 -5.45
N ARG A 402 8.36 -18.59 -5.01
CA ARG A 402 9.48 -18.01 -5.79
C ARG A 402 9.66 -18.71 -7.14
N ARG A 403 9.53 -20.03 -7.19
CA ARG A 403 9.63 -20.81 -8.45
C ARG A 403 8.44 -20.56 -9.38
N LEU A 404 7.24 -20.41 -8.83
CA LEU A 404 6.01 -20.17 -9.59
C LEU A 404 5.81 -18.69 -9.97
N LEU A 405 6.55 -17.75 -9.41
CA LEU A 405 6.30 -16.32 -9.64
C LEU A 405 6.44 -15.92 -11.12
N LYS A 406 7.45 -16.46 -11.81
CA LYS A 406 7.65 -16.20 -13.24
C LYS A 406 6.52 -16.78 -14.09
N THR A 407 6.10 -18.02 -13.81
CA THR A 407 4.99 -18.66 -14.52
C THR A 407 3.66 -17.97 -14.22
N PHE A 408 3.46 -17.51 -12.98
CA PHE A 408 2.31 -16.70 -12.58
C PHE A 408 2.18 -15.43 -13.44
N TRP A 409 3.24 -14.61 -13.53
CA TRP A 409 3.17 -13.39 -14.34
C TRP A 409 2.92 -13.68 -15.83
N ALA A 410 3.50 -14.76 -16.36
CA ALA A 410 3.23 -15.19 -17.73
C ALA A 410 1.76 -15.60 -17.94
N VAL A 411 1.17 -16.34 -16.99
CA VAL A 411 -0.25 -16.74 -17.02
C VAL A 411 -1.16 -15.52 -16.90
N VAL A 412 -0.87 -14.57 -16.01
CA VAL A 412 -1.65 -13.33 -15.85
C VAL A 412 -1.65 -12.49 -17.13
N VAL A 413 -0.47 -12.33 -17.75
CA VAL A 413 -0.35 -11.62 -19.04
C VAL A 413 -1.13 -12.35 -20.12
N GLY A 414 -0.97 -13.67 -20.24
CA GLY A 414 -1.71 -14.48 -21.22
C GLY A 414 -3.23 -14.42 -21.03
N TYR A 415 -3.70 -14.59 -19.80
CA TYR A 415 -5.12 -14.50 -19.45
C TYR A 415 -5.68 -13.10 -19.77
N SER A 416 -4.97 -12.04 -19.40
CA SER A 416 -5.39 -10.66 -19.68
C SER A 416 -5.51 -10.38 -21.17
N MET A 417 -4.61 -10.95 -21.99
CA MET A 417 -4.69 -10.87 -23.46
C MET A 417 -5.92 -11.60 -24.00
N VAL A 418 -6.20 -12.82 -23.53
CA VAL A 418 -7.38 -13.60 -23.93
C VAL A 418 -8.66 -12.85 -23.56
N VAL A 419 -8.72 -12.24 -22.37
CA VAL A 419 -9.87 -11.43 -21.93
C VAL A 419 -10.07 -10.20 -22.82
N LEU A 420 -9.00 -9.48 -23.16
CA LEU A 420 -9.07 -8.34 -24.07
C LEU A 420 -9.58 -8.76 -25.46
N ILE A 421 -9.08 -9.87 -25.99
CA ILE A 421 -9.53 -10.43 -27.27
C ILE A 421 -11.00 -10.85 -27.20
N ALA A 422 -11.43 -11.52 -26.13
CA ALA A 422 -12.81 -11.97 -25.97
C ALA A 422 -13.80 -10.79 -25.85
N ILE A 423 -13.48 -9.77 -25.06
CA ILE A 423 -14.32 -8.55 -24.92
C ILE A 423 -14.44 -7.84 -26.27
N TYR A 424 -13.34 -7.76 -27.02
CA TYR A 424 -13.33 -7.15 -28.35
C TYR A 424 -14.15 -7.97 -29.36
N MET A 425 -13.92 -9.29 -29.44
CA MET A 425 -14.64 -10.18 -30.35
C MET A 425 -16.15 -10.19 -30.08
N TYR A 426 -16.57 -10.06 -28.81
CA TYR A 426 -17.98 -10.04 -28.44
C TYR A 426 -18.74 -8.80 -28.95
N GLN A 427 -18.04 -7.75 -29.38
CA GLN A 427 -18.67 -6.58 -30.00
C GLN A 427 -19.29 -6.90 -31.37
N PHE A 428 -18.87 -7.98 -32.04
CA PHE A 428 -19.45 -8.42 -33.31
C PHE A 428 -20.75 -9.20 -33.09
N ARG A 429 -21.82 -8.81 -33.81
CA ARG A 429 -23.15 -9.41 -33.67
C ARG A 429 -23.15 -10.92 -33.95
N SER A 430 -22.43 -11.37 -34.98
CA SER A 430 -22.26 -12.78 -35.35
C SER A 430 -21.58 -13.61 -34.26
N VAL A 431 -20.55 -13.05 -33.63
CA VAL A 431 -19.83 -13.71 -32.54
C VAL A 431 -20.73 -13.79 -31.31
N SER A 432 -21.45 -12.71 -30.97
CA SER A 432 -22.36 -12.71 -29.82
C SER A 432 -23.47 -13.77 -29.94
N SER A 433 -24.00 -14.04 -31.14
CA SER A 433 -24.98 -15.12 -31.36
C SER A 433 -24.35 -16.51 -31.26
N LEU A 434 -23.13 -16.67 -31.77
CA LEU A 434 -22.40 -17.93 -31.71
C LEU A 434 -22.05 -18.32 -30.27
N PHE A 435 -21.63 -17.35 -29.44
CA PHE A 435 -21.38 -17.58 -28.01
C PHE A 435 -22.63 -18.03 -27.26
N ARG A 436 -23.82 -17.49 -27.59
CA ARG A 436 -25.09 -17.94 -27.00
C ARG A 436 -25.42 -19.38 -27.38
N GLN A 437 -25.22 -19.74 -28.65
CA GLN A 437 -25.51 -21.08 -29.14
C GLN A 437 -24.57 -22.15 -28.57
N ILE A 438 -23.28 -21.83 -28.42
CA ILE A 438 -22.28 -22.77 -27.88
C ILE A 438 -22.38 -22.91 -26.35
N MET A 439 -22.53 -21.79 -25.63
CA MET A 439 -22.51 -21.82 -24.16
C MET A 439 -23.85 -22.18 -23.53
N GLY A 440 -24.97 -22.08 -24.28
CA GLY A 440 -26.31 -22.35 -23.76
C GLY A 440 -26.76 -21.43 -22.63
N MET A 441 -26.04 -20.32 -22.37
CA MET A 441 -26.31 -19.38 -21.28
C MET A 441 -27.24 -18.25 -21.73
N SER A 442 -28.06 -17.74 -20.80
CA SER A 442 -28.88 -16.55 -21.03
C SER A 442 -28.03 -15.29 -21.26
N GLU A 443 -28.60 -14.28 -21.92
CA GLU A 443 -27.92 -12.99 -22.15
C GLU A 443 -27.51 -12.32 -20.83
N GLU A 444 -28.28 -12.51 -19.76
CA GLU A 444 -27.94 -12.05 -18.42
C GLU A 444 -26.73 -12.77 -17.82
N GLY A 445 -26.62 -14.10 -18.01
CA GLY A 445 -25.46 -14.87 -17.56
C GLY A 445 -24.16 -14.52 -18.30
N LEU A 446 -24.26 -14.25 -19.62
CA LEU A 446 -23.14 -13.75 -20.42
C LEU A 446 -22.73 -12.32 -20.02
N ARG A 447 -23.72 -11.47 -19.69
CA ARG A 447 -23.49 -10.12 -19.17
C ARG A 447 -22.77 -10.13 -17.81
N ASP A 448 -23.02 -11.13 -16.98
CA ASP A 448 -22.34 -11.34 -15.70
C ASP A 448 -20.90 -11.85 -15.86
N LEU A 449 -20.59 -12.58 -16.93
CA LEU A 449 -19.22 -12.92 -17.34
C LEU A 449 -18.41 -11.70 -17.84
N GLY A 450 -19.07 -10.54 -18.00
CA GLY A 450 -18.47 -9.31 -18.53
C GLY A 450 -18.51 -9.21 -20.06
N LEU A 451 -19.19 -10.15 -20.73
CA LEU A 451 -19.42 -10.13 -22.16
C LEU A 451 -20.71 -9.34 -22.45
N GLU A 452 -20.53 -8.03 -22.66
CA GLU A 452 -21.60 -7.08 -23.00
C GLU A 452 -21.19 -6.28 -24.24
N ARG A 453 -22.18 -5.83 -25.02
CA ARG A 453 -21.94 -4.93 -26.16
C ARG A 453 -21.90 -3.50 -25.65
N TYR A 454 -20.84 -2.78 -25.99
CA TYR A 454 -20.58 -1.41 -25.55
C TYR A 454 -20.57 -0.46 -26.73
N ASP A 455 -20.93 0.80 -26.48
CA ASP A 455 -20.67 1.89 -27.42
C ASP A 455 -19.17 2.19 -27.48
N THR A 456 -18.70 2.77 -28.60
CA THR A 456 -17.26 2.97 -28.86
C THR A 456 -16.53 3.76 -27.77
N VAL A 457 -17.19 4.76 -27.18
CA VAL A 457 -16.62 5.58 -26.09
C VAL A 457 -16.55 4.79 -24.77
N GLU A 458 -17.60 4.04 -24.44
CA GLU A 458 -17.59 3.21 -23.23
C GLU A 458 -16.60 2.05 -23.35
N LEU A 459 -16.51 1.42 -24.52
CA LEU A 459 -15.54 0.37 -24.83
C LEU A 459 -14.10 0.85 -24.59
N PHE A 460 -13.76 2.05 -25.07
CA PHE A 460 -12.45 2.64 -24.86
C PHE A 460 -12.13 2.84 -23.36
N ALA A 461 -13.08 3.39 -22.60
CA ALA A 461 -12.92 3.58 -21.16
C ALA A 461 -12.76 2.25 -20.39
N ARG A 462 -13.48 1.21 -20.80
CA ARG A 462 -13.44 -0.13 -20.19
C ARG A 462 -12.15 -0.91 -20.50
N ILE A 463 -11.54 -0.69 -21.67
CA ILE A 463 -10.31 -1.37 -22.09
C ILE A 463 -9.05 -0.70 -21.52
N LEU A 464 -9.08 0.61 -21.28
CA LEU A 464 -7.92 1.37 -20.83
C LEU A 464 -7.32 0.83 -19.52
N LEU A 465 -8.17 0.51 -18.54
CA LEU A 465 -7.73 0.04 -17.22
C LEU A 465 -7.07 -1.36 -17.29
N PRO A 466 -7.67 -2.40 -17.91
CA PRO A 466 -6.99 -3.67 -18.17
C PRO A 466 -5.71 -3.54 -19.01
N ALA A 467 -5.67 -2.63 -20.00
CA ALA A 467 -4.48 -2.42 -20.84
C ALA A 467 -3.31 -1.80 -20.04
N ALA A 468 -3.59 -0.82 -19.17
CA ALA A 468 -2.59 -0.26 -18.26
C ALA A 468 -2.05 -1.31 -17.27
N PHE A 469 -2.94 -2.15 -16.73
CA PHE A 469 -2.57 -3.26 -15.87
C PHE A 469 -1.70 -4.32 -16.58
N LEU A 470 -2.08 -4.69 -17.79
CA LEU A 470 -1.31 -5.58 -18.65
C LEU A 470 0.11 -5.05 -18.89
N LEU A 471 0.24 -3.76 -19.20
CA LEU A 471 1.53 -3.09 -19.37
C LEU A 471 2.40 -3.19 -18.10
N ALA A 472 1.82 -2.93 -16.93
CA ALA A 472 2.53 -3.02 -15.66
C ALA A 472 3.04 -4.46 -15.40
N CYS A 473 2.22 -5.48 -15.72
CA CYS A 473 2.59 -6.89 -15.57
C CYS A 473 3.70 -7.32 -16.54
N ILE A 474 3.66 -6.85 -17.79
CA ILE A 474 4.71 -7.08 -18.79
C ILE A 474 6.04 -6.48 -18.31
N LEU A 475 6.01 -5.26 -17.75
CA LEU A 475 7.19 -4.62 -17.17
C LEU A 475 7.76 -5.43 -16.00
N GLN A 476 6.89 -5.91 -15.09
CA GLN A 476 7.30 -6.78 -13.99
C GLN A 476 7.96 -8.07 -14.52
N LEU A 477 7.33 -8.77 -15.47
CA LEU A 477 7.80 -10.05 -16.01
C LEU A 477 9.18 -9.94 -16.68
N HIS A 478 9.39 -8.93 -17.53
CA HIS A 478 10.61 -8.85 -18.35
C HIS A 478 11.77 -8.09 -17.71
N TYR A 479 11.52 -7.05 -16.91
CA TYR A 479 12.57 -6.18 -16.39
C TYR A 479 12.88 -6.40 -14.92
N PHE A 480 11.86 -6.58 -14.07
CA PHE A 480 12.06 -6.56 -12.62
C PHE A 480 12.05 -7.94 -11.96
N ASN A 481 11.38 -8.94 -12.54
CA ASN A 481 11.17 -10.24 -11.89
C ASN A 481 12.48 -10.99 -11.56
N ALA A 482 13.45 -11.02 -12.48
CA ALA A 482 14.73 -11.69 -12.24
C ALA A 482 15.56 -10.97 -11.14
N ASP A 483 15.69 -9.65 -11.25
CA ASP A 483 16.41 -8.82 -10.28
C ASP A 483 15.74 -8.88 -8.89
N PHE A 484 14.40 -8.94 -8.83
CA PHE A 484 13.63 -9.10 -7.61
C PHE A 484 13.84 -10.47 -6.96
N LEU A 485 13.83 -11.55 -7.76
CA LEU A 485 14.10 -12.90 -7.26
C LEU A 485 15.52 -13.02 -6.72
N MET A 486 16.50 -12.35 -7.33
CA MET A 486 17.87 -12.27 -6.82
C MET A 486 17.94 -11.50 -5.49
N LEU A 487 17.25 -10.35 -5.39
CA LEU A 487 17.26 -9.52 -4.18
C LEU A 487 16.66 -10.24 -2.96
N THR A 488 15.71 -11.15 -3.19
CA THR A 488 14.96 -11.86 -2.14
C THR A 488 15.51 -13.26 -1.83
N ASP A 489 16.70 -13.60 -2.35
CA ASP A 489 17.29 -14.92 -2.17
C ASP A 489 17.93 -15.14 -0.80
N LEU A 490 17.61 -16.29 -0.20
CA LEU A 490 18.19 -16.75 1.07
C LEU A 490 19.49 -17.55 0.81
N ASP A 491 19.59 -18.24 -0.33
CA ASP A 491 20.72 -19.14 -0.64
C ASP A 491 22.00 -18.40 -1.01
N ASP A 492 21.91 -17.26 -1.70
CA ASP A 492 23.06 -16.40 -2.01
C ASP A 492 23.65 -15.77 -0.73
N SER A 493 22.80 -15.51 0.27
CA SER A 493 23.25 -15.06 1.60
C SER A 493 23.99 -16.19 2.33
N LEU A 494 23.43 -17.41 2.36
CA LEU A 494 24.11 -18.59 2.94
C LEU A 494 25.46 -18.90 2.27
N ARG A 495 25.57 -18.71 0.95
CA ARG A 495 26.83 -18.90 0.20
C ARG A 495 27.84 -17.78 0.47
N LYS A 496 27.42 -16.52 0.62
CA LYS A 496 28.30 -15.41 1.05
C LYS A 496 28.83 -15.63 2.46
N VAL A 497 28.00 -16.12 3.37
CA VAL A 497 28.39 -16.48 4.74
C VAL A 497 29.38 -17.64 4.74
N SER A 498 29.16 -18.70 3.97
CA SER A 498 30.12 -19.81 3.89
C SER A 498 31.48 -19.37 3.33
N VAL A 499 31.49 -18.53 2.30
CA VAL A 499 32.72 -17.98 1.69
C VAL A 499 33.44 -17.00 2.64
N MET A 500 32.70 -16.20 3.40
CA MET A 500 33.26 -15.28 4.38
C MET A 500 33.81 -16.01 5.61
N HIS A 501 33.17 -17.11 6.03
CA HIS A 501 33.67 -17.97 7.09
C HIS A 501 34.93 -18.72 6.64
N GLU A 502 34.99 -19.19 5.39
CA GLU A 502 36.17 -19.81 4.78
C GLU A 502 37.34 -18.82 4.64
N ASN A 503 37.04 -17.57 4.27
CA ASN A 503 38.03 -16.49 4.20
C ASN A 503 38.50 -16.02 5.59
N ARG A 504 37.64 -16.06 6.62
CA ARG A 504 38.05 -15.81 8.02
C ARG A 504 38.92 -16.93 8.56
N THR A 505 38.64 -18.20 8.26
CA THR A 505 39.52 -19.33 8.63
C THR A 505 40.85 -19.30 7.88
N LYS A 506 40.86 -18.96 6.59
CA LYS A 506 42.09 -18.78 5.79
C LYS A 506 42.92 -17.58 6.24
N LYS A 507 42.30 -16.45 6.60
CA LYS A 507 43.00 -15.32 7.22
C LYS A 507 43.53 -15.71 8.59
N SER A 508 42.74 -16.35 9.45
CA SER A 508 43.19 -16.82 10.76
C SER A 508 44.41 -17.77 10.64
N SER A 509 44.41 -18.75 9.75
CA SER A 509 45.58 -19.63 9.57
C SER A 509 46.82 -18.90 9.04
N LEU A 510 46.64 -17.88 8.18
CA LEU A 510 47.73 -17.08 7.62
C LEU A 510 48.36 -16.13 8.65
N TRP A 511 47.56 -15.60 9.59
CA TRP A 511 48.03 -14.76 10.69
C TRP A 511 48.77 -15.56 11.77
N TRP A 512 48.31 -16.78 12.08
CA TRP A 512 49.04 -17.69 12.98
C TRP A 512 50.37 -18.17 12.38
N GLY A 513 50.43 -18.42 11.06
CA GLY A 513 51.69 -18.76 10.37
C GLY A 513 52.71 -17.61 10.31
N ARG A 514 52.27 -16.34 10.35
CA ARG A 514 53.17 -15.18 10.45
C ARG A 514 53.66 -14.93 11.88
N LEU A 515 52.80 -15.10 12.89
CA LEU A 515 53.18 -14.98 14.30
C LEU A 515 54.24 -16.01 14.73
N VAL A 516 54.19 -17.24 14.18
CA VAL A 516 55.23 -18.26 14.43
C VAL A 516 56.54 -17.94 13.72
N LYS A 517 56.53 -17.13 12.65
CA LYS A 517 57.72 -16.76 11.88
C LYS A 517 58.46 -15.55 12.45
N GLU A 518 57.78 -14.69 13.20
CA GLU A 518 58.39 -13.50 13.86
C GLU A 518 58.98 -13.80 15.24
N GLN A 519 58.65 -14.94 15.88
CA GLN A 519 59.16 -15.30 17.20
C GLN A 519 60.53 -16.03 17.23
N MET A 520 61.17 -16.24 16.07
CA MET A 520 62.48 -16.92 15.97
C MET A 520 63.62 -16.02 15.48
N GLY A 521 63.38 -14.72 15.29
CA GLY A 521 64.39 -13.79 14.80
C GLY A 521 64.68 -12.67 15.79
N SER A 522 65.92 -12.65 16.29
CA SER A 522 66.60 -11.50 16.91
C SER A 522 66.50 -11.37 18.44
N GLY A 523 67.49 -11.95 19.11
CA GLY A 523 68.06 -11.36 20.32
C GLY A 523 69.35 -10.62 19.96
N ARG A 524 69.60 -9.46 20.62
CA ARG A 524 70.84 -9.07 21.33
C ARG A 524 71.05 -7.54 21.43
N SER A 525 71.33 -7.09 22.67
CA SER A 525 72.04 -5.88 23.18
C SER A 525 71.47 -4.48 22.84
N GLN A 526 71.18 -3.52 23.74
CA GLN A 526 71.71 -3.02 25.04
C GLN A 526 72.76 -1.90 24.91
N GLU A 527 72.40 -0.67 25.35
CA GLU A 527 73.19 0.47 25.91
C GLU A 527 72.27 1.73 25.96
N THR A 528 71.71 2.17 27.10
CA THR A 528 72.17 3.12 28.16
C THR A 528 72.30 4.62 27.82
N LEU A 529 71.45 5.41 28.53
CA LEU A 529 71.69 6.67 29.28
C LEU A 529 71.54 8.08 28.64
N ASP A 530 70.81 8.90 29.44
CA ASP A 530 70.72 10.37 29.61
C ASP A 530 70.17 11.25 28.45
N SER A 531 69.21 12.17 28.64
CA SER A 531 68.92 13.05 29.78
C SER A 531 67.47 13.61 29.73
N VAL A 532 66.95 14.02 30.89
CA VAL A 532 65.60 14.57 31.14
C VAL A 532 65.70 16.07 31.46
N GLY A 533 64.75 16.90 30.99
CA GLY A 533 64.36 18.12 31.73
C GLY A 533 63.98 19.39 30.94
N LEU A 534 62.68 19.60 30.75
CA LEU A 534 61.87 20.85 30.84
C LEU A 534 62.38 22.23 30.31
N GLN A 535 61.61 22.78 29.34
CA GLN A 535 61.11 24.17 29.07
C GLN A 535 61.91 25.45 29.48
N PRO A 536 61.73 26.66 28.86
CA PRO A 536 60.77 27.13 27.84
C PRO A 536 61.41 27.95 26.65
N SER A 537 60.55 28.44 25.75
CA SER A 537 60.74 29.29 24.53
C SER A 537 61.95 30.25 24.41
N SER A 538 62.48 30.45 23.17
CA SER A 538 62.78 31.79 22.60
C SER A 538 63.26 31.78 21.11
N ASP A 539 62.54 32.53 20.27
CA ASP A 539 62.89 33.44 19.15
C ASP A 539 64.10 33.28 18.20
N LYS A 540 63.81 33.57 16.91
CA LYS A 540 64.34 34.64 16.03
C LYS A 540 63.69 34.49 14.63
N GLY A 541 63.22 35.49 13.88
CA GLY A 541 63.17 36.96 13.93
C GLY A 541 62.99 37.49 12.49
N ALA A 542 61.96 38.32 12.22
CA ALA A 542 61.93 39.70 11.66
C ALA A 542 62.34 39.87 10.17
N GLU A 543 61.74 40.70 9.28
CA GLU A 543 61.24 42.11 9.29
C GLU A 543 60.20 42.29 8.13
N ASP A 544 59.01 42.87 8.31
CA ASP A 544 58.55 44.29 8.19
C ASP A 544 58.25 44.87 6.76
N GLN A 545 57.05 45.49 6.66
CA GLN A 545 56.53 46.53 5.73
C GLN A 545 56.40 46.20 4.22
N GLU A 546 55.50 46.74 3.39
CA GLU A 546 54.19 47.43 3.41
C GLU A 546 53.90 47.73 1.88
N GLU A 547 52.63 47.85 1.44
CA GLU A 547 52.19 48.36 0.10
C GLU A 547 52.48 47.48 -1.15
N THR A 548 51.63 47.25 -2.15
CA THR A 548 50.39 47.87 -2.66
C THR A 548 49.67 46.92 -3.65
N THR A 549 48.34 46.84 -3.56
CA THR A 549 47.30 46.68 -4.63
C THR A 549 47.51 45.81 -5.89
N GLY A 550 46.53 44.94 -6.18
CA GLY A 550 46.23 44.46 -7.53
C GLY A 550 45.24 43.29 -7.60
N GLU A 551 43.95 43.62 -7.68
CA GLU A 551 42.76 42.81 -8.02
C GLU A 551 42.98 41.41 -8.66
N GLU A 552 42.57 40.34 -7.96
CA GLU A 552 42.06 39.09 -8.57
C GLU A 552 41.42 38.14 -7.53
N THR A 553 40.46 38.62 -6.74
CA THR A 553 39.68 37.75 -5.82
C THR A 553 38.20 38.10 -5.84
N LEU A 554 37.46 37.64 -6.87
CA LEU A 554 35.99 37.66 -6.79
C LEU A 554 35.25 36.46 -7.39
N GLN A 555 35.93 35.40 -7.86
CA GLN A 555 35.27 34.21 -8.41
C GLN A 555 35.43 32.92 -7.59
N SER A 556 36.42 32.77 -6.70
CA SER A 556 36.55 31.52 -5.90
C SER A 556 35.63 31.45 -4.67
N SER A 557 35.26 32.59 -4.06
CA SER A 557 34.54 32.60 -2.77
C SER A 557 33.07 32.14 -2.84
N ARG A 558 32.47 32.09 -4.04
CA ARG A 558 31.09 31.65 -4.25
C ARG A 558 30.99 30.14 -4.45
N GLU A 559 31.97 29.51 -5.08
CA GLU A 559 32.01 28.04 -5.26
C GLU A 559 32.30 27.33 -3.93
N ASP A 560 33.21 27.88 -3.10
CA ASP A 560 33.53 27.31 -1.78
C ASP A 560 32.35 27.35 -0.80
N LYS A 561 31.51 28.39 -0.83
CA LYS A 561 30.30 28.48 0.01
C LYS A 561 29.24 27.45 -0.37
N TRP A 562 29.02 27.21 -1.67
CA TRP A 562 28.09 26.19 -2.12
C TRP A 562 28.57 24.78 -1.77
N ILE A 563 29.89 24.52 -1.90
CA ILE A 563 30.50 23.25 -1.51
C ILE A 563 30.30 23.00 -0.01
N VAL A 564 30.52 23.99 0.86
CA VAL A 564 30.32 23.85 2.32
C VAL A 564 28.84 23.65 2.68
N ILE A 565 27.90 24.30 1.99
CA ILE A 565 26.46 24.10 2.20
C ILE A 565 26.04 22.69 1.76
N VAL A 566 26.51 22.23 0.60
CA VAL A 566 26.26 20.88 0.10
C VAL A 566 26.87 19.83 1.03
N ASP A 567 28.06 20.08 1.58
CA ASP A 567 28.72 19.15 2.51
C ASP A 567 28.02 19.09 3.87
N ARG A 568 27.59 20.24 4.43
CA ARG A 568 26.74 20.23 5.65
C ARG A 568 25.38 19.58 5.41
N ALA A 569 24.76 19.83 4.26
CA ALA A 569 23.51 19.21 3.89
C ALA A 569 23.68 17.69 3.69
N SER A 570 24.77 17.24 3.07
CA SER A 570 25.07 15.82 2.88
C SER A 570 25.30 15.11 4.21
N LEU A 571 25.99 15.75 5.16
CA LEU A 571 26.28 15.20 6.48
C LEU A 571 25.00 15.10 7.34
N LEU A 572 24.12 16.11 7.26
CA LEU A 572 22.77 16.05 7.84
C LEU A 572 21.92 14.96 7.16
N LEU A 573 22.04 14.77 5.86
CA LEU A 573 21.33 13.74 5.10
C LEU A 573 21.82 12.34 5.51
N ILE A 574 23.12 12.14 5.72
CA ILE A 574 23.69 10.89 6.23
C ILE A 574 23.24 10.63 7.68
N GLN A 575 23.26 11.64 8.55
CA GLN A 575 22.79 11.51 9.93
C GLN A 575 21.29 11.17 10.00
N THR A 576 20.46 11.84 9.19
CA THR A 576 19.03 11.55 9.10
C THR A 576 18.77 10.17 8.51
N LEU A 577 19.47 9.76 7.45
CA LEU A 577 19.38 8.40 6.90
C LEU A 577 19.83 7.33 7.91
N SER A 578 20.91 7.58 8.66
CA SER A 578 21.36 6.67 9.73
C SER A 578 20.34 6.56 10.85
N GLY A 579 19.72 7.68 11.25
CA GLY A 579 18.62 7.72 12.20
C GLY A 579 17.40 6.94 11.70
N LEU A 580 17.01 7.13 10.43
CA LEU A 580 15.91 6.39 9.79
C LEU A 580 16.21 4.89 9.69
N TYR A 581 17.44 4.50 9.40
CA TYR A 581 17.84 3.09 9.36
C TYR A 581 17.71 2.45 10.74
N ARG A 582 18.21 3.10 11.80
CA ARG A 582 18.05 2.63 13.19
C ARG A 582 16.58 2.56 13.61
N LEU A 583 15.77 3.55 13.23
CA LEU A 583 14.33 3.55 13.49
C LEU A 583 13.64 2.41 12.73
N GLN A 584 14.03 2.16 11.48
CA GLN A 584 13.51 1.07 10.67
C GLN A 584 13.82 -0.30 11.29
N GLU A 585 15.06 -0.53 11.75
CA GLU A 585 15.44 -1.76 12.47
C GLU A 585 14.62 -1.95 13.74
N LEU A 586 14.45 -0.89 14.54
CA LEU A 586 13.63 -0.91 15.75
C LEU A 586 12.16 -1.22 15.43
N CYS A 587 11.59 -0.59 14.40
CA CYS A 587 10.22 -0.83 13.94
C CYS A 587 10.04 -2.29 13.51
N TRP A 588 10.95 -2.83 12.70
CA TRP A 588 10.89 -4.23 12.29
C TRP A 588 11.02 -5.19 13.47
N ARG A 589 11.87 -4.88 14.46
CA ARG A 589 11.98 -5.67 15.69
C ARG A 589 10.70 -5.61 16.52
N LEU A 590 10.08 -4.46 16.65
CA LEU A 590 8.80 -4.30 17.35
C LEU A 590 7.68 -5.07 16.64
N LEU A 591 7.62 -4.98 15.30
CA LEU A 591 6.67 -5.72 14.49
C LEU A 591 6.86 -7.24 14.64
N GLU A 592 8.09 -7.73 14.70
CA GLU A 592 8.36 -9.15 14.93
C GLU A 592 7.75 -9.65 16.24
N LEU A 593 7.89 -8.87 17.32
CA LEU A 593 7.43 -9.26 18.65
C LEU A 593 5.90 -9.13 18.82
N HIS A 594 5.27 -8.20 18.09
CA HIS A 594 3.85 -7.88 18.25
C HIS A 594 2.96 -8.36 17.08
N SER A 595 3.54 -8.91 16.01
CA SER A 595 2.80 -9.42 14.84
C SER A 595 1.69 -10.40 15.22
N LEU A 596 1.99 -11.41 16.03
CA LEU A 596 1.00 -12.40 16.48
C LEU A 596 -0.18 -11.76 17.22
N LYS A 597 0.08 -10.74 18.03
CA LYS A 597 -0.95 -10.02 18.78
C LYS A 597 -1.87 -9.26 17.82
N ILE A 598 -1.28 -8.55 16.86
CA ILE A 598 -2.01 -7.78 15.83
C ILE A 598 -2.88 -8.69 14.96
N VAL A 599 -2.34 -9.83 14.51
CA VAL A 599 -3.08 -10.76 13.64
C VAL A 599 -4.20 -11.47 14.39
N SER A 600 -3.93 -11.99 15.59
CA SER A 600 -4.97 -12.66 16.39
C SER A 600 -6.11 -11.72 16.78
N THR A 601 -5.80 -10.49 17.23
CA THR A 601 -6.83 -9.50 17.57
C THR A 601 -7.60 -9.04 16.33
N GLY A 602 -6.93 -8.83 15.20
CA GLY A 602 -7.56 -8.42 13.95
C GLY A 602 -8.51 -9.49 13.40
N ILE A 603 -8.12 -10.77 13.41
CA ILE A 603 -8.95 -11.86 12.91
C ILE A 603 -10.18 -12.09 13.79
N ILE A 604 -10.01 -12.04 15.12
CA ILE A 604 -11.15 -12.17 16.04
C ILE A 604 -12.08 -10.96 15.92
N TRP A 605 -11.54 -9.75 15.82
CA TRP A 605 -12.34 -8.54 15.59
C TRP A 605 -13.22 -8.66 14.33
N VAL A 606 -12.65 -9.10 13.21
CA VAL A 606 -13.42 -9.33 11.97
C VAL A 606 -14.50 -10.40 12.15
N SER A 607 -14.16 -11.50 12.83
CA SER A 607 -15.08 -12.62 13.05
C SER A 607 -16.28 -12.24 13.93
N LEU A 608 -16.13 -11.20 14.77
CA LEU A 608 -17.18 -10.65 15.64
C LEU A 608 -18.02 -9.58 14.94
N GLN A 609 -17.46 -8.81 14.00
CA GLN A 609 -18.24 -7.86 13.19
C GLN A 609 -19.27 -8.57 12.30
N GLU A 610 -18.90 -9.71 11.73
CA GLU A 610 -19.79 -10.57 10.94
C GLU A 610 -19.90 -11.96 11.57
N VAL A 611 -20.86 -12.13 12.47
CA VAL A 611 -21.15 -13.44 13.07
C VAL A 611 -21.74 -14.37 12.01
N SER A 612 -21.08 -15.49 11.73
CA SER A 612 -21.54 -16.52 10.79
C SER A 612 -20.90 -17.86 11.10
N LEU A 613 -21.54 -18.95 10.65
CA LEU A 613 -21.00 -20.30 10.83
C LEU A 613 -19.62 -20.44 10.19
N MET A 614 -19.42 -19.94 8.96
CA MET A 614 -18.15 -20.05 8.27
C MET A 614 -17.03 -19.24 8.94
N ASN A 615 -17.35 -18.14 9.64
CA ASN A 615 -16.36 -17.37 10.40
C ASN A 615 -15.97 -18.05 11.73
N SER A 616 -16.77 -19.00 12.23
CA SER A 616 -16.43 -19.76 13.45
C SER A 616 -15.08 -20.49 13.36
N LEU A 617 -14.69 -20.93 12.17
CA LEU A 617 -13.42 -21.61 11.93
C LEU A 617 -12.22 -20.69 12.22
N PHE A 618 -12.30 -19.41 11.86
CA PHE A 618 -11.25 -18.44 12.21
C PHE A 618 -11.13 -18.27 13.72
N LEU A 619 -12.26 -18.13 14.41
CA LEU A 619 -12.29 -17.97 15.85
C LEU A 619 -11.72 -19.19 16.57
N VAL A 620 -12.16 -20.41 16.22
CA VAL A 620 -11.66 -21.65 16.86
C VAL A 620 -10.16 -21.81 16.65
N LEU A 621 -9.66 -21.62 15.41
CA LEU A 621 -8.23 -21.74 15.14
C LEU A 621 -7.39 -20.76 15.96
N TRP A 622 -7.79 -19.48 16.01
CA TRP A 622 -6.99 -18.44 16.68
C TRP A 622 -7.14 -18.45 18.20
N VAL A 623 -8.30 -18.83 18.73
CA VAL A 623 -8.52 -19.01 20.18
C VAL A 623 -7.61 -20.12 20.73
N PHE A 624 -7.44 -21.24 20.01
CA PHE A 624 -6.53 -22.31 20.45
C PHE A 624 -5.07 -22.10 20.03
N ALA A 625 -4.78 -21.35 18.95
CA ALA A 625 -3.39 -21.05 18.55
C ALA A 625 -2.64 -20.12 19.51
N LEU A 626 -3.37 -19.27 20.25
CA LEU A 626 -2.80 -18.38 21.25
C LEU A 626 -2.10 -19.14 22.40
N PRO A 627 -2.81 -19.98 23.18
CA PRO A 627 -2.23 -20.75 24.27
C PRO A 627 -1.23 -21.82 23.78
N PHE A 628 -1.47 -22.42 22.62
CA PHE A 628 -0.64 -23.51 22.10
C PHE A 628 0.29 -23.05 20.96
N PRO A 629 1.56 -22.72 21.24
CA PRO A 629 2.45 -22.15 20.23
C PRO A 629 2.73 -23.06 19.02
N ARG A 630 2.62 -24.39 19.20
CA ARG A 630 2.80 -25.37 18.12
C ARG A 630 1.69 -25.29 17.05
N LEU A 631 0.50 -24.80 17.40
CA LEU A 631 -0.63 -24.70 16.47
C LEU A 631 -0.60 -23.42 15.62
N ARG A 632 0.19 -22.41 15.99
CA ARG A 632 0.26 -21.10 15.30
C ARG A 632 0.52 -21.19 13.79
N PRO A 633 1.58 -21.88 13.30
CA PRO A 633 1.83 -21.94 11.85
C PRO A 633 0.72 -22.68 11.09
N LEU A 634 0.11 -23.70 11.73
CA LEU A 634 -1.02 -24.43 11.17
C LEU A 634 -2.27 -23.54 11.09
N ALA A 635 -2.58 -22.82 12.16
CA ALA A 635 -3.71 -21.89 12.21
C ALA A 635 -3.58 -20.77 11.16
N SER A 636 -2.40 -20.16 11.03
CA SER A 636 -2.12 -19.15 10.00
C SER A 636 -2.33 -19.74 8.60
N SER A 637 -1.78 -20.92 8.31
CA SER A 637 -1.92 -21.61 7.01
C SER A 637 -3.36 -22.02 6.67
N ILE A 638 -4.13 -22.57 7.62
CA ILE A 638 -5.53 -22.96 7.39
C ILE A 638 -6.39 -21.70 7.22
N SER A 639 -6.18 -20.67 8.05
CA SER A 639 -6.92 -19.42 7.96
C SER A 639 -6.68 -18.69 6.63
N ALA A 640 -5.48 -18.79 6.06
CA ALA A 640 -5.16 -18.27 4.73
C ALA A 640 -6.04 -18.90 3.64
N VAL A 641 -6.05 -20.23 3.59
CA VAL A 641 -6.84 -20.99 2.61
C VAL A 641 -8.33 -20.71 2.80
N TRP A 642 -8.79 -20.71 4.05
CA TRP A 642 -10.20 -20.48 4.37
C TRP A 642 -10.65 -19.05 4.05
N ALA A 643 -9.80 -18.03 4.27
CA ALA A 643 -10.08 -16.65 3.87
C ALA A 643 -10.27 -16.54 2.36
N CYS A 644 -9.44 -17.21 1.56
CA CYS A 644 -9.62 -17.26 0.12
C CYS A 644 -10.93 -17.96 -0.27
N VAL A 645 -11.25 -19.11 0.32
CA VAL A 645 -12.55 -19.78 0.09
C VAL A 645 -13.73 -18.83 0.39
N MET A 646 -13.67 -18.09 1.50
CA MET A 646 -14.72 -17.14 1.87
C MET A 646 -14.87 -15.98 0.88
N VAL A 647 -13.75 -15.40 0.43
CA VAL A 647 -13.79 -14.32 -0.56
C VAL A 647 -14.38 -14.84 -1.88
N VAL A 648 -13.96 -16.01 -2.35
CA VAL A 648 -14.54 -16.68 -3.53
C VAL A 648 -16.04 -16.86 -3.36
N CYS A 649 -16.49 -17.49 -2.28
CA CYS A 649 -17.92 -17.69 -2.02
C CYS A 649 -18.71 -16.37 -2.02
N LYS A 650 -18.18 -15.33 -1.37
CA LYS A 650 -18.80 -14.00 -1.34
C LYS A 650 -18.89 -13.34 -2.71
N MET A 651 -17.87 -13.51 -3.55
CA MET A 651 -17.91 -13.03 -4.94
C MET A 651 -18.92 -13.77 -5.81
N PHE A 652 -18.92 -15.10 -5.74
CA PHE A 652 -19.87 -15.93 -6.48
C PHE A 652 -21.31 -15.51 -6.15
N TYR A 653 -21.61 -15.23 -4.89
CA TYR A 653 -22.94 -14.79 -4.45
C TYR A 653 -23.37 -13.42 -5.01
N GLN A 654 -22.44 -12.56 -5.43
CA GLN A 654 -22.79 -11.25 -6.05
C GLN A 654 -23.28 -11.36 -7.49
N LEU A 655 -23.11 -12.51 -8.15
CA LEU A 655 -23.56 -12.70 -9.54
C LEU A 655 -25.08 -12.47 -9.64
N LYS A 656 -25.54 -11.83 -10.71
CA LYS A 656 -26.96 -11.51 -10.89
C LYS A 656 -27.80 -12.75 -11.10
N VAL A 657 -27.21 -13.81 -11.67
CA VAL A 657 -27.81 -15.15 -11.81
C VAL A 657 -28.41 -15.68 -10.51
N ILE A 658 -27.80 -15.42 -9.35
CA ILE A 658 -28.29 -15.93 -8.06
C ILE A 658 -29.35 -15.00 -7.49
N LYS A 659 -30.62 -15.41 -7.50
CA LYS A 659 -31.72 -14.60 -6.93
C LYS A 659 -32.05 -15.12 -5.51
N PRO A 660 -31.84 -14.32 -4.45
CA PRO A 660 -32.11 -14.77 -3.07
C PRO A 660 -33.58 -15.15 -2.84
N LEU A 661 -34.51 -14.45 -3.50
CA LEU A 661 -35.96 -14.69 -3.39
C LEU A 661 -36.40 -16.10 -3.83
N ASP A 662 -35.62 -16.79 -4.67
CA ASP A 662 -35.96 -18.15 -5.10
C ASP A 662 -35.71 -19.19 -4.00
N TYR A 663 -34.89 -18.86 -2.99
CA TYR A 663 -34.47 -19.76 -1.90
C TYR A 663 -34.86 -19.23 -0.51
N SER A 664 -35.48 -18.07 -0.43
CA SER A 664 -35.84 -17.46 0.84
C SER A 664 -37.06 -18.17 1.45
N SER A 665 -37.06 -18.28 2.77
CA SER A 665 -38.14 -18.90 3.54
C SER A 665 -38.99 -17.82 4.20
N ASN A 666 -40.30 -17.84 3.99
CA ASN A 666 -41.22 -16.89 4.63
C ASN A 666 -41.85 -17.54 5.86
N CYS A 667 -41.42 -17.13 7.05
CA CYS A 667 -41.93 -17.66 8.32
C CYS A 667 -43.14 -16.84 8.78
N THR A 668 -44.24 -17.49 9.13
CA THR A 668 -45.44 -16.84 9.68
C THR A 668 -45.49 -16.99 11.19
N GLY A 669 -45.84 -15.92 11.91
CA GLY A 669 -45.92 -15.90 13.38
C GLY A 669 -47.26 -15.34 13.87
N ASN A 670 -47.76 -15.84 14.99
CA ASN A 670 -49.08 -15.46 15.54
C ASN A 670 -49.06 -14.29 16.54
N LEU A 671 -47.89 -13.87 17.04
CA LEU A 671 -47.78 -12.85 18.10
C LEU A 671 -47.31 -11.49 17.56
N VAL A 672 -48.17 -10.46 17.67
CA VAL A 672 -47.98 -9.11 17.11
C VAL A 672 -46.69 -8.41 17.59
N GLU A 673 -46.28 -8.62 18.84
CA GLU A 673 -45.04 -8.06 19.40
C GLU A 673 -43.77 -8.69 18.78
N LEU A 674 -43.79 -10.02 18.57
CA LEU A 674 -42.70 -10.77 17.91
C LEU A 674 -42.66 -10.52 16.41
N LEU A 675 -43.83 -10.31 15.78
CA LEU A 675 -43.97 -9.96 14.36
C LEU A 675 -43.24 -8.66 14.01
N ARG A 676 -43.18 -7.70 14.94
CA ARG A 676 -42.57 -6.37 14.68
C ARG A 676 -41.09 -6.28 15.05
N ARG A 677 -40.62 -7.07 16.04
CA ARG A 677 -39.25 -6.98 16.57
C ARG A 677 -38.33 -8.11 16.12
N SER A 678 -38.85 -9.29 15.77
CA SER A 678 -38.00 -10.45 15.45
C SER A 678 -37.64 -10.52 13.97
N ILE A 679 -36.40 -10.90 13.69
CA ILE A 679 -35.90 -11.04 12.31
C ILE A 679 -36.55 -12.23 11.58
N LEU A 680 -37.10 -13.19 12.32
CA LEU A 680 -37.74 -14.38 11.75
C LEU A 680 -39.05 -14.03 11.01
N TYR A 681 -39.82 -13.08 11.54
CA TYR A 681 -41.15 -12.75 11.02
C TYR A 681 -41.23 -11.39 10.31
N ALA A 682 -40.17 -10.57 10.38
CA ALA A 682 -40.16 -9.23 9.79
C ALA A 682 -39.89 -9.23 8.27
N GLU A 683 -38.95 -10.08 7.81
CA GLU A 683 -38.52 -10.17 6.42
C GLU A 683 -38.29 -11.64 6.04
N PRO A 684 -38.41 -12.01 4.74
CA PRO A 684 -38.13 -13.37 4.31
C PRO A 684 -36.67 -13.73 4.62
N VAL A 685 -36.49 -14.91 5.21
CA VAL A 685 -35.20 -15.34 5.74
C VAL A 685 -34.38 -16.02 4.65
N ASP A 686 -33.21 -15.44 4.37
CA ASP A 686 -32.20 -16.05 3.51
C ASP A 686 -31.38 -17.10 4.30
N PRO A 687 -31.44 -18.40 3.95
CA PRO A 687 -30.69 -19.45 4.66
C PRO A 687 -29.18 -19.25 4.58
N VAL A 688 -28.72 -18.65 3.47
CA VAL A 688 -27.30 -18.44 3.17
C VAL A 688 -26.69 -17.35 4.07
N TYR A 689 -27.51 -16.44 4.59
CA TYR A 689 -27.05 -15.37 5.48
C TYR A 689 -26.52 -15.92 6.82
N TRP A 690 -27.18 -16.95 7.38
CA TRP A 690 -26.70 -17.62 8.62
C TRP A 690 -25.38 -18.38 8.41
N CYS A 691 -25.23 -19.02 7.25
CA CYS A 691 -24.04 -19.82 6.93
C CYS A 691 -22.78 -18.95 6.79
N GLY A 692 -22.82 -17.90 5.96
CA GLY A 692 -21.62 -17.13 5.60
C GLY A 692 -21.77 -15.61 5.58
N ALA A 693 -22.83 -15.06 6.19
CA ALA A 693 -23.19 -13.64 6.11
C ALA A 693 -23.23 -13.11 4.66
N LEU A 694 -23.61 -13.98 3.72
CA LEU A 694 -23.63 -13.69 2.29
C LEU A 694 -24.79 -12.74 1.98
N ARG A 695 -24.46 -11.46 1.77
CA ARG A 695 -25.42 -10.40 1.42
C ARG A 695 -25.21 -9.96 -0.02
N LYS A 696 -26.29 -9.74 -0.76
CA LYS A 696 -26.24 -9.22 -2.13
C LYS A 696 -26.32 -7.69 -2.08
N LEU A 697 -25.29 -6.99 -2.54
CA LEU A 697 -25.23 -5.52 -2.54
C LEU A 697 -25.11 -5.00 -3.99
N SER A 698 -25.99 -4.08 -4.41
CA SER A 698 -26.16 -3.75 -5.83
C SER A 698 -25.02 -2.92 -6.44
N GLN A 699 -24.20 -2.21 -5.64
CA GLN A 699 -23.25 -1.23 -6.17
C GLN A 699 -21.82 -1.30 -5.61
N LEU A 700 -21.56 -1.87 -4.42
CA LEU A 700 -20.20 -1.90 -3.86
C LEU A 700 -19.79 -3.26 -3.27
N CYS A 701 -19.23 -4.13 -4.12
CA CYS A 701 -18.69 -5.43 -3.72
C CYS A 701 -17.54 -5.30 -2.69
N VAL A 702 -16.77 -4.20 -2.74
CA VAL A 702 -15.60 -3.97 -1.87
C VAL A 702 -15.98 -4.00 -0.39
N PHE A 703 -17.11 -3.41 0.01
CA PHE A 703 -17.51 -3.38 1.42
C PHE A 703 -17.85 -4.78 1.96
N VAL A 704 -18.45 -5.65 1.14
CA VAL A 704 -18.81 -7.03 1.54
C VAL A 704 -17.56 -7.90 1.71
N LEU A 705 -16.51 -7.63 0.94
CA LEU A 705 -15.25 -8.37 0.95
C LEU A 705 -14.19 -7.78 1.89
N GLN A 706 -14.35 -6.52 2.33
CA GLN A 706 -13.35 -5.77 3.10
C GLN A 706 -12.84 -6.55 4.32
N ASN A 707 -13.74 -7.22 5.02
CA ASN A 707 -13.46 -8.00 6.22
C ASN A 707 -12.51 -9.18 5.97
N HIS A 708 -12.84 -10.04 5.00
CA HIS A 708 -12.01 -11.21 4.67
C HIS A 708 -10.73 -10.84 3.92
N LEU A 709 -10.75 -9.75 3.13
CA LEU A 709 -9.53 -9.16 2.55
C LEU A 709 -8.59 -8.61 3.63
N MET A 710 -9.13 -8.01 4.69
CA MET A 710 -8.33 -7.58 5.83
C MET A 710 -7.69 -8.77 6.56
N ILE A 711 -8.42 -9.88 6.74
CA ILE A 711 -7.84 -11.13 7.28
C ILE A 711 -6.66 -11.59 6.41
N LEU A 712 -6.85 -11.68 5.09
CA LEU A 712 -5.78 -12.09 4.18
C LEU A 712 -4.58 -11.14 4.25
N GLY A 713 -4.83 -9.83 4.31
CA GLY A 713 -3.80 -8.79 4.46
C GLY A 713 -3.00 -8.94 5.77
N LEU A 714 -3.68 -9.21 6.89
CA LEU A 714 -3.04 -9.46 8.19
C LEU A 714 -2.15 -10.72 8.17
N LEU A 715 -2.60 -11.79 7.51
CA LEU A 715 -1.81 -13.02 7.36
C LEU A 715 -0.58 -12.81 6.46
N VAL A 716 -0.72 -12.04 5.37
CA VAL A 716 0.43 -11.67 4.52
C VAL A 716 1.41 -10.81 5.32
N PHE A 717 0.88 -9.88 6.12
CA PHE A 717 1.67 -9.04 7.00
C PHE A 717 2.49 -9.86 8.02
N GLU A 718 1.90 -10.87 8.68
CA GLU A 718 2.64 -11.78 9.56
C GLU A 718 3.80 -12.48 8.84
N ALA A 719 3.49 -13.12 7.69
CA ALA A 719 4.46 -13.87 6.92
C ALA A 719 5.61 -12.97 6.42
N THR A 720 5.31 -11.75 5.96
CA THR A 720 6.32 -10.80 5.49
C THR A 720 7.23 -10.32 6.61
N VAL A 721 6.71 -10.01 7.80
CA VAL A 721 7.52 -9.62 8.97
C VAL A 721 8.48 -10.75 9.37
N HIS A 722 7.97 -11.98 9.51
CA HIS A 722 8.80 -13.13 9.90
C HIS A 722 9.89 -13.43 8.86
N ARG A 723 9.56 -13.35 7.56
CA ARG A 723 10.52 -13.59 6.47
C ARG A 723 11.56 -12.47 6.35
N HIS A 724 11.15 -11.22 6.51
CA HIS A 724 12.08 -10.09 6.50
C HIS A 724 13.11 -10.24 7.62
N GLN A 725 12.68 -10.61 8.82
CA GLN A 725 13.57 -10.85 9.96
C GLN A 725 14.52 -12.03 9.74
N LEU A 726 14.03 -13.13 9.15
CA LEU A 726 14.88 -14.26 8.77
C LEU A 726 15.96 -13.84 7.76
N TYR A 727 15.57 -13.07 6.73
CA TYR A 727 16.51 -12.54 5.74
C TYR A 727 17.56 -11.63 6.37
N TYR A 728 17.15 -10.66 7.20
CA TYR A 728 18.05 -9.74 7.88
C TYR A 728 19.08 -10.46 8.75
N ARG A 729 18.67 -11.54 9.45
CA ARG A 729 19.57 -12.35 10.28
C ARG A 729 20.60 -13.11 9.48
N LEU A 730 20.17 -13.79 8.42
CA LEU A 730 21.05 -14.57 7.57
C LEU A 730 22.04 -13.68 6.80
N HIS A 731 21.60 -12.48 6.39
CA HIS A 731 22.46 -11.54 5.68
C HIS A 731 23.56 -10.93 6.58
N ASN A 732 23.24 -10.68 7.85
CA ASN A 732 24.14 -10.03 8.81
C ASN A 732 24.85 -11.02 9.76
N ASP A 733 24.76 -12.33 9.53
CA ASP A 733 25.32 -13.37 10.40
C ASP A 733 24.86 -13.30 11.87
N LEU A 734 23.61 -12.88 12.09
CA LEU A 734 23.05 -12.71 13.42
C LEU A 734 22.31 -13.99 13.86
N LYS A 735 22.66 -14.50 15.05
CA LYS A 735 21.91 -15.58 15.68
C LYS A 735 20.55 -15.07 16.18
N PRO A 736 19.49 -15.90 16.14
CA PRO A 736 18.23 -15.53 16.77
C PRO A 736 18.49 -15.25 18.25
N PRO A 737 18.05 -14.09 18.78
CA PRO A 737 18.23 -13.81 20.19
C PRO A 737 17.48 -14.88 21.00
N PRO A 738 18.03 -15.34 22.12
CA PRO A 738 17.41 -16.39 22.91
C PRO A 738 16.04 -15.97 23.47
N PHE A 739 15.78 -14.66 23.53
CA PHE A 739 14.54 -14.07 24.05
C PHE A 739 14.05 -12.87 23.24
N SER A 740 12.78 -12.56 23.42
CA SER A 740 12.03 -11.46 22.81
C SER A 740 12.39 -10.09 23.39
N ILE A 741 13.66 -9.67 23.28
CA ILE A 741 14.13 -8.35 23.75
C ILE A 741 14.20 -7.32 22.61
N ILE A 742 13.95 -6.04 22.92
CA ILE A 742 14.04 -4.92 21.97
C ILE A 742 15.44 -4.33 22.02
N PHE A 743 15.90 -3.89 23.19
CA PHE A 743 17.23 -3.32 23.40
C PHE A 743 18.22 -4.38 23.86
N GLN A 744 19.25 -4.65 23.05
CA GLN A 744 20.32 -5.57 23.42
C GLN A 744 21.29 -4.90 24.42
N GLY A 745 21.83 -5.67 25.36
CA GLY A 745 22.82 -5.21 26.34
C GLY A 745 22.25 -4.67 27.66
N ILE A 746 20.93 -4.50 27.81
CA ILE A 746 20.31 -4.09 29.09
C ILE A 746 19.87 -5.32 29.89
N THR A 747 20.46 -5.50 31.06
CA THR A 747 20.22 -6.62 31.99
C THR A 747 19.67 -6.11 33.32
N ARG A 748 19.30 -7.02 34.23
CA ARG A 748 18.85 -6.70 35.58
C ARG A 748 19.87 -5.87 36.37
N GLN A 749 21.16 -6.04 36.15
CA GLN A 749 22.21 -5.28 36.84
C GLN A 749 22.15 -3.79 36.45
N HIS A 750 21.87 -3.50 35.18
CA HIS A 750 21.78 -2.12 34.67
C HIS A 750 20.52 -1.36 35.12
N LEU A 751 19.55 -2.03 35.75
CA LEU A 751 18.29 -1.42 36.21
C LEU A 751 18.53 -0.25 37.18
N ASP A 752 19.48 -0.41 38.10
CA ASP A 752 19.67 0.51 39.23
C ASP A 752 20.67 1.65 38.94
N HIS A 753 21.33 1.67 37.76
CA HIS A 753 22.34 2.67 37.43
C HIS A 753 21.78 4.06 37.07
N GLY A 754 20.52 4.15 36.62
CA GLY A 754 19.91 5.42 36.23
C GLY A 754 18.54 5.29 35.58
N ILE A 755 17.87 6.42 35.34
CA ILE A 755 16.49 6.44 34.81
C ILE A 755 16.42 5.88 33.39
N LEU A 756 17.36 6.24 32.50
CA LEU A 756 17.32 5.78 31.12
C LEU A 756 17.55 4.26 30.99
N PRO A 757 18.56 3.64 31.65
CA PRO A 757 18.68 2.18 31.73
C PRO A 757 17.44 1.50 32.35
N CYS A 758 16.84 2.11 33.38
CA CYS A 758 15.63 1.62 34.02
C CYS A 758 14.43 1.57 33.06
N ILE A 759 14.18 2.65 32.30
CA ILE A 759 13.13 2.69 31.27
C ILE A 759 13.37 1.63 30.20
N LYS A 760 14.61 1.50 29.71
CA LYS A 760 14.97 0.47 28.72
C LYS A 760 14.76 -0.95 29.24
N TYR A 761 15.08 -1.21 30.51
CA TYR A 761 14.82 -2.50 31.16
C TYR A 761 13.33 -2.80 31.23
N PHE A 762 12.50 -1.84 31.64
CA PHE A 762 11.05 -2.05 31.67
C PHE A 762 10.49 -2.24 30.26
N ILE A 763 10.93 -1.50 29.24
CA ILE A 763 10.48 -1.75 27.86
C ILE A 763 10.74 -3.21 27.43
N ASN A 764 11.88 -3.79 27.83
CA ASN A 764 12.20 -5.20 27.52
C ASN A 764 11.41 -6.21 28.38
N PHE A 765 11.27 -5.97 29.69
CA PHE A 765 10.84 -6.99 30.65
C PHE A 765 9.60 -6.62 31.48
N PHE A 766 8.85 -5.59 31.09
CA PHE A 766 7.65 -5.13 31.82
C PHE A 766 6.64 -6.27 32.00
N TYR A 767 6.26 -6.94 30.91
CA TYR A 767 5.30 -8.04 30.97
C TYR A 767 5.89 -9.28 31.68
N TYR A 768 7.20 -9.51 31.60
CA TYR A 768 7.86 -10.58 32.34
C TYR A 768 7.72 -10.38 33.87
N LYS A 769 7.86 -9.14 34.36
CA LYS A 769 7.74 -8.83 35.80
C LYS A 769 6.30 -8.68 36.28
N PHE A 770 5.42 -8.01 35.50
CA PHE A 770 4.07 -7.62 35.92
C PHE A 770 2.93 -8.34 35.18
N GLY A 771 3.23 -9.40 34.41
CA GLY A 771 2.24 -10.05 33.54
C GLY A 771 1.07 -10.70 34.28
N LEU A 772 1.30 -11.21 35.50
CA LEU A 772 0.23 -11.80 36.31
C LEU A 772 -0.75 -10.72 36.78
N GLU A 773 -0.22 -9.61 37.31
CA GLU A 773 -0.99 -8.46 37.77
C GLU A 773 -1.81 -7.87 36.62
N ILE A 774 -1.20 -7.67 35.45
CA ILE A 774 -1.90 -7.18 34.24
C ILE A 774 -3.01 -8.16 33.83
N SER A 775 -2.75 -9.47 33.85
CA SER A 775 -3.76 -10.48 33.47
C SER A 775 -4.97 -10.47 34.41
N LEU A 776 -4.75 -10.27 35.71
CA LEU A 776 -5.82 -10.16 36.71
C LEU A 776 -6.61 -8.85 36.56
N ILE A 777 -5.94 -7.73 36.27
CA ILE A 777 -6.59 -6.44 36.00
C ILE A 777 -7.48 -6.54 34.75
N VAL A 778 -6.98 -7.16 33.68
CA VAL A 778 -7.77 -7.42 32.46
C VAL A 778 -8.97 -8.31 32.79
N ALA A 779 -8.82 -9.34 33.64
CA ALA A 779 -9.94 -10.19 34.05
C ALA A 779 -11.04 -9.40 34.78
N VAL A 780 -10.68 -8.50 35.69
CA VAL A 780 -11.64 -7.61 36.37
C VAL A 780 -12.31 -6.65 35.37
N ASN A 781 -11.56 -6.14 34.39
CA ASN A 781 -12.14 -5.33 33.33
C ASN A 781 -13.17 -6.11 32.49
N VAL A 782 -12.90 -7.38 32.13
CA VAL A 782 -13.88 -8.24 31.45
C VAL A 782 -15.16 -8.36 32.28
N ILE A 783 -15.03 -8.70 33.57
CA ILE A 783 -16.18 -8.85 34.47
C ILE A 783 -17.00 -7.56 34.53
N GLY A 784 -16.33 -6.41 34.63
CA GLY A 784 -17.01 -5.12 34.76
C GLY A 784 -17.64 -4.57 33.48
N GLN A 785 -17.10 -4.88 32.30
CA GLN A 785 -17.70 -4.49 31.02
C GLN A 785 -18.88 -5.37 30.64
N ARG A 786 -18.83 -6.68 30.98
CA ARG A 786 -19.87 -7.65 30.62
C ARG A 786 -21.08 -7.65 31.56
N MET A 787 -20.87 -7.61 32.88
CA MET A 787 -21.90 -7.73 33.94
C MET A 787 -23.08 -8.65 33.59
N ASP A 788 -22.77 -9.83 33.05
CA ASP A 788 -23.72 -10.84 32.59
C ASP A 788 -23.47 -12.18 33.31
N PHE A 789 -24.25 -13.19 32.97
CA PHE A 789 -24.10 -14.53 33.52
C PHE A 789 -22.69 -15.13 33.27
N TYR A 790 -22.07 -14.85 32.13
CA TYR A 790 -20.71 -15.33 31.82
C TYR A 790 -19.62 -14.62 32.62
N ALA A 791 -19.82 -13.36 32.98
CA ALA A 791 -18.96 -12.63 33.89
C ALA A 791 -18.96 -13.26 35.30
N LEU A 792 -20.03 -13.95 35.72
CA LEU A 792 -20.02 -14.70 36.98
C LEU A 792 -19.04 -15.88 36.90
N PHE A 793 -19.03 -16.62 35.80
CA PHE A 793 -18.04 -17.69 35.58
C PHE A 793 -16.60 -17.17 35.63
N HIS A 794 -16.33 -16.02 34.98
CA HIS A 794 -15.02 -15.36 35.08
C HIS A 794 -14.69 -14.93 36.51
N SER A 795 -15.67 -14.41 37.27
CA SER A 795 -15.48 -14.02 38.67
C SER A 795 -15.18 -15.21 39.58
N CYS A 796 -15.87 -16.34 39.39
CA CYS A 796 -15.62 -17.58 40.12
C CYS A 796 -14.23 -18.15 39.78
N ALA A 797 -13.85 -18.13 38.50
CA ALA A 797 -12.53 -18.57 38.07
C ALA A 797 -11.42 -17.67 38.66
N LEU A 798 -11.63 -16.34 38.67
CA LEU A 798 -10.72 -15.38 39.29
C LEU A 798 -10.55 -15.65 40.79
N LEU A 799 -11.65 -15.87 41.51
CA LEU A 799 -11.63 -16.18 42.94
C LEU A 799 -10.90 -17.51 43.22
N ALA A 800 -11.13 -18.53 42.38
CA ALA A 800 -10.44 -19.81 42.47
C ALA A 800 -8.93 -19.67 42.25
N VAL A 801 -8.49 -18.85 41.29
CA VAL A 801 -7.07 -18.57 41.06
C VAL A 801 -6.46 -17.78 42.22
N LEU A 802 -7.13 -16.73 42.71
CA LEU A 802 -6.65 -15.91 43.83
C LEU A 802 -6.61 -16.66 45.17
N SER A 803 -7.45 -17.70 45.34
CA SER A 803 -7.35 -18.60 46.50
C SER A 803 -5.97 -19.26 46.61
N ARG A 804 -5.30 -19.46 45.47
CA ARG A 804 -3.91 -19.93 45.40
C ARG A 804 -2.96 -18.74 45.61
N ARG A 805 -2.63 -18.43 46.86
CA ARG A 805 -1.83 -17.24 47.24
C ARG A 805 -0.36 -17.22 46.78
N ARG A 806 0.18 -18.31 46.23
CA ARG A 806 1.58 -18.44 45.82
C ARG A 806 1.69 -18.45 44.30
N ARG A 807 2.59 -17.65 43.73
CA ARG A 807 2.87 -17.59 42.29
C ARG A 807 3.10 -18.97 41.65
N LYS A 808 3.90 -19.84 42.28
CA LYS A 808 4.16 -21.20 41.77
C LYS A 808 2.88 -22.05 41.66
N ALA A 809 2.01 -21.98 42.68
CA ALA A 809 0.74 -22.71 42.68
C ALA A 809 -0.25 -22.15 41.64
N ILE A 810 -0.23 -20.84 41.40
CA ILE A 810 -0.97 -20.22 40.29
C ILE A 810 -0.44 -20.73 38.94
N GLY A 811 0.89 -20.77 38.77
CA GLY A 811 1.54 -21.24 37.54
C GLY A 811 1.16 -22.67 37.14
N GLU A 812 0.97 -23.57 38.11
CA GLU A 812 0.52 -24.95 37.85
C GLU A 812 -0.95 -25.03 37.40
N ALA A 813 -1.82 -24.15 37.92
CA ALA A 813 -3.24 -24.10 37.56
C ALA A 813 -3.50 -23.27 36.29
N TRP A 814 -2.55 -22.42 35.88
CA TRP A 814 -2.72 -21.44 34.81
C TRP A 814 -3.07 -22.04 33.43
N PRO A 815 -2.47 -23.17 32.98
CA PRO A 815 -2.87 -23.80 31.72
C PRO A 815 -4.36 -24.18 31.67
N LYS A 816 -4.91 -24.62 32.81
CA LYS A 816 -6.34 -24.95 32.95
C LYS A 816 -7.21 -23.70 32.82
N TYR A 817 -6.78 -22.59 33.40
CA TYR A 817 -7.46 -21.29 33.28
C TYR A 817 -7.47 -20.76 31.84
N CYS A 818 -6.36 -20.89 31.11
CA CYS A 818 -6.29 -20.55 29.69
C CYS A 818 -7.24 -21.41 28.84
N CYS A 819 -7.24 -22.73 29.05
CA CYS A 819 -8.13 -23.65 28.34
C CYS A 819 -9.61 -23.39 28.66
N PHE A 820 -9.93 -23.09 29.92
CA PHE A 820 -11.27 -22.71 30.35
C PHE A 820 -11.75 -21.46 29.62
N THR A 821 -10.93 -20.39 29.60
CA THR A 821 -11.27 -19.14 28.91
C THR A 821 -11.45 -19.37 27.41
N ALA A 822 -10.55 -20.13 26.78
CA ALA A 822 -10.64 -20.48 25.37
C ALA A 822 -11.93 -21.25 25.03
N GLY A 823 -12.29 -22.26 25.82
CA GLY A 823 -13.52 -23.02 25.65
C GLY A 823 -14.78 -22.18 25.85
N LEU A 824 -14.78 -21.29 26.84
CA LEU A 824 -15.89 -20.38 27.11
C LEU A 824 -16.14 -19.42 25.94
N MET A 825 -15.08 -18.88 25.33
CA MET A 825 -15.19 -18.02 24.15
C MET A 825 -15.80 -18.74 22.94
N VAL A 826 -15.40 -19.98 22.68
CA VAL A 826 -15.97 -20.79 21.59
C VAL A 826 -17.45 -21.04 21.84
N LEU A 827 -17.83 -21.40 23.07
CA LEU A 827 -19.23 -21.59 23.46
C LEU A 827 -20.05 -20.32 23.25
N GLN A 828 -19.56 -19.17 23.70
CA GLN A 828 -20.24 -17.89 23.53
C GLN A 828 -20.43 -17.52 22.04
N TYR A 829 -19.43 -17.77 21.19
CA TYR A 829 -19.59 -17.51 19.75
C TYR A 829 -20.66 -18.40 19.11
N LEU A 830 -20.72 -19.68 19.50
CA LEU A 830 -21.76 -20.60 19.04
C LEU A 830 -23.16 -20.15 19.48
N LEU A 831 -23.29 -19.59 20.69
CA LEU A 831 -24.54 -18.99 21.16
C LEU A 831 -24.91 -17.74 20.36
N CYS A 832 -23.94 -16.92 19.95
CA CYS A 832 -24.22 -15.77 19.06
C CYS A 832 -24.71 -16.20 17.67
N ILE A 833 -24.26 -17.35 17.15
CA ILE A 833 -24.74 -17.89 15.88
C ILE A 833 -26.19 -18.40 16.01
N GLY A 834 -26.47 -19.14 17.08
CA GLY A 834 -27.79 -19.74 17.31
C GLY A 834 -28.19 -20.78 16.25
N ILE A 835 -29.47 -21.13 16.26
CA ILE A 835 -30.11 -22.07 15.32
C ILE A 835 -30.36 -21.37 13.97
N PRO A 836 -30.24 -22.09 12.83
CA PRO A 836 -30.57 -21.53 11.52
C PRO A 836 -32.01 -20.97 11.46
N PRO A 837 -32.19 -19.69 11.10
CA PRO A 837 -33.53 -19.07 11.06
C PRO A 837 -34.41 -19.64 9.93
N ALA A 838 -33.82 -20.30 8.93
CA ALA A 838 -34.56 -20.93 7.83
C ALA A 838 -35.47 -22.09 8.26
N PHE A 839 -35.27 -22.64 9.47
CA PHE A 839 -36.15 -23.67 10.01
C PHE A 839 -37.49 -23.13 10.54
N CYS A 840 -37.67 -21.80 10.60
CA CYS A 840 -38.88 -21.15 11.13
C CYS A 840 -39.30 -21.64 12.54
N ALA A 841 -38.35 -22.11 13.34
CA ALA A 841 -38.56 -22.54 14.71
C ALA A 841 -38.02 -21.50 15.68
N ASP A 842 -38.87 -21.02 16.59
CA ASP A 842 -38.47 -20.10 17.65
C ASP A 842 -37.92 -20.85 18.88
N TYR A 843 -37.20 -20.15 19.75
CA TYR A 843 -36.56 -20.76 20.90
C TYR A 843 -37.55 -21.12 22.03
N PRO A 844 -37.26 -22.19 22.81
CA PRO A 844 -38.15 -22.65 23.88
C PRO A 844 -38.52 -21.60 24.94
N TRP A 845 -37.63 -20.65 25.26
CA TRP A 845 -37.89 -19.61 26.26
C TRP A 845 -38.89 -18.53 25.81
N ARG A 846 -39.23 -18.48 24.52
CA ARG A 846 -40.30 -17.62 23.96
C ARG A 846 -41.62 -18.37 23.79
N THR A 847 -41.58 -19.69 23.64
CA THR A 847 -42.75 -20.56 23.40
C THR A 847 -43.26 -21.29 24.65
N ALA A 848 -42.53 -21.20 25.77
CA ALA A 848 -42.96 -21.72 27.06
C ALA A 848 -44.27 -21.06 27.56
N LEU A 849 -44.99 -21.76 28.46
CA LEU A 849 -46.24 -21.26 29.06
C LEU A 849 -46.06 -19.88 29.72
N GLU A 850 -44.91 -19.65 30.36
CA GLU A 850 -44.50 -18.36 30.91
C GLU A 850 -43.24 -17.90 30.16
N PRO A 851 -43.37 -17.01 29.16
CA PRO A 851 -42.24 -16.56 28.36
C PRO A 851 -41.32 -15.66 29.17
N LEU A 852 -40.00 -15.85 29.03
CA LEU A 852 -39.01 -14.98 29.66
C LEU A 852 -39.05 -13.58 29.04
N THR A 853 -38.83 -12.56 29.87
CA THR A 853 -38.72 -11.18 29.37
C THR A 853 -37.41 -10.97 28.62
N SER A 854 -37.38 -10.04 27.66
CA SER A 854 -36.20 -9.76 26.84
C SER A 854 -34.98 -9.34 27.67
N ASN A 855 -35.19 -8.66 28.80
CA ASN A 855 -34.11 -8.25 29.71
C ASN A 855 -33.46 -9.46 30.41
N VAL A 856 -34.26 -10.46 30.82
CA VAL A 856 -33.73 -11.70 31.44
C VAL A 856 -32.92 -12.51 30.43
N ILE A 857 -33.45 -12.69 29.22
CA ILE A 857 -32.78 -13.42 28.12
C ILE A 857 -31.41 -12.79 27.81
N LYS A 858 -31.36 -11.46 27.72
CA LYS A 858 -30.11 -10.72 27.49
C LYS A 858 -29.09 -10.93 28.60
N TRP A 859 -29.51 -10.89 29.87
CA TRP A 859 -28.59 -11.05 31.01
C TRP A 859 -27.97 -12.45 31.07
N PHE A 860 -28.75 -13.50 30.74
CA PHE A 860 -28.21 -14.86 30.60
C PHE A 860 -27.38 -15.07 29.32
N TYR A 861 -27.34 -14.08 28.42
CA TYR A 861 -26.65 -14.15 27.13
C TYR A 861 -27.11 -15.35 26.29
N MET A 862 -28.43 -15.62 26.32
CA MET A 862 -29.06 -16.68 25.52
C MET A 862 -29.26 -16.23 24.06
N PRO A 863 -29.23 -17.16 23.09
CA PRO A 863 -29.58 -16.82 21.72
C PRO A 863 -31.04 -16.36 21.62
N ASP A 864 -31.34 -15.35 20.80
CA ASP A 864 -32.72 -14.92 20.55
C ASP A 864 -32.80 -14.19 19.21
N PHE A 865 -33.93 -14.32 18.53
CA PHE A 865 -34.13 -13.62 17.24
C PHE A 865 -34.63 -12.18 17.43
N ALA A 866 -35.28 -11.88 18.55
CA ALA A 866 -35.75 -10.53 18.87
C ALA A 866 -34.69 -9.67 19.57
N MET A 867 -33.96 -10.23 20.54
CA MET A 867 -32.87 -9.54 21.24
C MET A 867 -31.56 -10.32 21.14
N ARG A 868 -30.82 -10.10 20.05
CA ARG A 868 -29.58 -10.84 19.79
C ARG A 868 -28.50 -10.53 20.84
N PRO A 869 -27.71 -11.55 21.26
CA PRO A 869 -26.55 -11.32 22.11
C PRO A 869 -25.51 -10.48 21.37
N ASP A 870 -24.91 -9.51 22.06
CA ASP A 870 -23.89 -8.64 21.46
C ASP A 870 -22.55 -9.40 21.34
N PRO A 871 -22.04 -9.64 20.13
CA PRO A 871 -20.78 -10.36 19.93
C PRO A 871 -19.56 -9.57 20.41
N MET A 872 -19.65 -8.24 20.58
CA MET A 872 -18.52 -7.41 20.99
C MET A 872 -18.00 -7.76 22.37
N PHE A 873 -18.83 -8.36 23.23
CA PHE A 873 -18.39 -8.82 24.55
C PHE A 873 -17.30 -9.91 24.48
N ILE A 874 -17.31 -10.74 23.44
CA ILE A 874 -16.30 -11.80 23.22
C ILE A 874 -14.91 -11.19 22.94
N PHE A 875 -14.86 -9.94 22.46
CA PHE A 875 -13.59 -9.25 22.24
C PHE A 875 -12.84 -8.98 23.56
N TYR A 876 -13.56 -8.68 24.64
CA TYR A 876 -12.93 -8.51 25.96
C TYR A 876 -12.38 -9.83 26.49
N ASP A 877 -13.09 -10.94 26.27
CA ASP A 877 -12.61 -12.28 26.61
C ASP A 877 -11.36 -12.66 25.80
N HIS A 878 -11.29 -12.24 24.53
CA HIS A 878 -10.09 -12.41 23.71
C HIS A 878 -8.89 -11.66 24.28
N LEU A 879 -9.06 -10.42 24.74
CA LEU A 879 -7.98 -9.66 25.38
C LEU A 879 -7.48 -10.37 26.65
N LEU A 880 -8.40 -10.93 27.44
CA LEU A 880 -8.05 -11.76 28.60
C LEU A 880 -7.30 -13.03 28.20
N LEU A 881 -7.74 -13.72 27.14
CA LEU A 881 -7.06 -14.90 26.62
C LEU A 881 -5.67 -14.58 26.09
N LEU A 882 -5.51 -13.44 25.39
CA LEU A 882 -4.23 -12.97 24.89
C LEU A 882 -3.26 -12.71 26.05
N CYS A 883 -3.67 -11.96 27.07
CA CYS A 883 -2.84 -11.74 28.25
C CYS A 883 -2.54 -13.06 28.99
N SER A 884 -3.53 -13.90 29.27
CA SER A 884 -3.31 -15.16 29.98
C SER A 884 -2.41 -16.13 29.20
N SER A 885 -2.51 -16.19 27.87
CA SER A 885 -1.59 -16.99 27.04
C SER A 885 -0.15 -16.49 27.09
N LEU A 886 0.07 -15.16 27.04
CA LEU A 886 1.41 -14.58 27.21
C LEU A 886 1.95 -14.86 28.62
N GLN A 887 1.10 -14.77 29.65
CA GLN A 887 1.49 -15.08 31.02
C GLN A 887 1.84 -16.57 31.20
N TRP A 888 1.18 -17.48 30.48
CA TRP A 888 1.57 -18.89 30.46
C TRP A 888 3.00 -19.04 29.90
N GLN A 889 3.31 -18.38 28.78
CA GLN A 889 4.67 -18.41 28.24
C GLN A 889 5.71 -17.87 29.23
N VAL A 890 5.39 -16.80 29.96
CA VAL A 890 6.25 -16.25 31.02
C VAL A 890 6.50 -17.28 32.13
N PHE A 891 5.50 -18.05 32.56
CA PHE A 891 5.69 -19.11 33.56
C PHE A 891 6.60 -20.25 33.07
N GLU A 892 6.59 -20.55 31.77
CA GLU A 892 7.50 -21.54 31.19
C GLU A 892 8.93 -20.98 31.05
N GLU A 893 9.06 -19.72 30.63
CA GLU A 893 10.34 -19.06 30.40
C GLU A 893 11.08 -18.67 31.70
N GLU A 894 10.37 -18.28 32.76
CA GLU A 894 10.98 -17.92 34.06
C GLU A 894 11.74 -19.10 34.71
N ASN A 895 11.50 -20.33 34.22
CA ASN A 895 12.21 -21.52 34.65
C ASN A 895 13.59 -21.72 33.98
N ARG A 896 13.87 -21.03 32.88
CA ARG A 896 15.14 -21.15 32.14
C ARG A 896 16.25 -20.30 32.77
N ALA A 897 17.41 -20.91 33.04
CA ALA A 897 18.54 -20.22 33.68
C ALA A 897 19.05 -18.99 32.90
N ALA A 898 19.08 -19.08 31.57
CA ALA A 898 19.50 -17.96 30.72
C ALA A 898 18.59 -16.72 30.87
N VAL A 899 17.28 -16.90 31.07
CA VAL A 899 16.34 -15.78 31.33
C VAL A 899 16.63 -15.15 32.67
N ARG A 900 16.82 -15.98 33.71
CA ARG A 900 17.07 -15.50 35.08
C ARG A 900 18.31 -14.63 35.16
N LEU A 901 19.37 -14.98 34.42
CA LEU A 901 20.61 -14.19 34.40
C LEU A 901 20.41 -12.81 33.74
N LEU A 902 19.61 -12.73 32.68
CA LEU A 902 19.36 -11.48 31.94
C LEU A 902 18.30 -10.60 32.62
N ALA A 903 17.12 -11.16 32.90
CA ALA A 903 15.94 -10.46 33.40
C ALA A 903 15.84 -10.43 34.94
N GLY A 904 16.66 -11.23 35.63
CA GLY A 904 16.60 -11.41 37.07
C GLY A 904 15.49 -12.36 37.51
N ASP A 905 15.62 -12.85 38.75
CA ASP A 905 14.64 -13.75 39.36
C ASP A 905 13.27 -13.09 39.54
N ASN A 906 12.22 -13.89 39.41
CA ASN A 906 10.82 -13.49 39.56
C ASN A 906 10.09 -14.27 40.67
N VAL A 907 10.86 -15.02 41.47
CA VAL A 907 10.36 -15.84 42.56
C VAL A 907 9.99 -14.95 43.75
N GLU A 908 8.88 -15.26 44.41
CA GLU A 908 8.49 -14.57 45.66
C GLU A 908 9.56 -14.78 46.74
N ILE A 909 9.90 -13.71 47.46
CA ILE A 909 10.82 -13.73 48.60
C ILE A 909 10.22 -14.55 49.76
N SER A 910 11.06 -15.18 50.59
CA SER A 910 10.59 -15.90 51.77
C SER A 910 9.85 -14.96 52.73
N ARG A 911 8.64 -15.33 53.13
CA ARG A 911 7.74 -14.47 53.93
C ARG A 911 8.17 -14.36 55.41
N SER A 912 9.17 -15.13 55.83
CA SER A 912 9.69 -15.15 57.21
C SER A 912 11.00 -14.37 57.39
N LEU A 913 11.47 -13.66 56.36
CA LEU A 913 12.73 -12.93 56.43
C LEU A 913 12.62 -11.72 57.37
N ASP A 914 13.57 -11.61 58.30
CA ASP A 914 13.71 -10.47 59.21
C ASP A 914 14.87 -9.56 58.72
N PRO A 915 14.68 -8.23 58.59
CA PRO A 915 15.66 -7.33 57.97
C PRO A 915 17.00 -7.25 58.70
N CYS A 916 17.01 -7.39 60.03
CA CYS A 916 18.18 -7.14 60.87
C CYS A 916 19.29 -8.21 60.73
N SER A 917 18.94 -9.44 60.36
CA SER A 917 19.88 -10.56 60.24
C SER A 917 20.50 -10.75 58.85
N PHE A 918 20.04 -10.01 57.82
CA PHE A 918 20.31 -10.37 56.42
C PHE A 918 20.83 -9.24 55.52
N ASN A 919 21.19 -8.07 56.09
CA ASN A 919 21.65 -6.91 55.33
C ASN A 919 22.89 -7.21 54.43
N GLN A 920 23.64 -8.27 54.73
CA GLN A 920 24.84 -8.70 53.97
C GLN A 920 24.53 -9.58 52.75
N PHE A 921 23.30 -10.09 52.59
CA PHE A 921 22.93 -11.03 51.52
C PHE A 921 21.85 -10.48 50.56
N ILE A 922 21.51 -9.18 50.68
CA ILE A 922 20.55 -8.53 49.77
C ILE A 922 21.30 -8.17 48.47
N PRO A 923 20.81 -8.60 47.29
CA PRO A 923 21.50 -8.37 46.01
C PRO A 923 21.32 -6.95 45.45
N VAL A 924 20.78 -6.02 46.23
CA VAL A 924 20.34 -4.69 45.79
C VAL A 924 20.94 -3.65 46.73
N ASP A 925 21.42 -2.54 46.18
CA ASP A 925 22.03 -1.46 46.96
C ASP A 925 21.01 -0.65 47.77
N ASN A 926 21.48 -0.05 48.86
CA ASN A 926 20.67 0.84 49.69
C ASN A 926 20.38 2.16 48.96
N PHE A 927 19.10 2.41 48.66
CA PHE A 927 18.61 3.56 47.90
C PHE A 927 18.04 4.69 48.79
N LEU A 928 17.91 4.49 50.10
CA LEU A 928 17.24 5.44 51.01
C LEU A 928 17.91 6.81 51.07
N HIS A 929 19.19 6.89 50.71
CA HIS A 929 19.99 8.12 50.78
C HIS A 929 19.82 9.02 49.55
N CYS A 930 18.94 8.66 48.60
CA CYS A 930 18.58 9.46 47.43
C CYS A 930 19.78 10.01 46.63
N ARG A 931 20.78 9.16 46.34
CA ARG A 931 21.99 9.58 45.61
C ARG A 931 21.73 9.95 44.15
N CYS A 932 20.68 9.39 43.56
CA CYS A 932 20.27 9.67 42.19
C CYS A 932 18.75 9.93 42.09
N TYR A 933 18.31 10.54 40.98
CA TYR A 933 16.89 10.76 40.72
C TYR A 933 16.08 9.46 40.71
N LEU A 934 16.68 8.36 40.26
CA LEU A 934 16.03 7.05 40.31
C LEU A 934 15.76 6.61 41.76
N ASP A 935 16.68 6.89 42.69
CA ASP A 935 16.50 6.55 44.10
C ASP A 935 15.41 7.39 44.76
N MET A 936 15.27 8.66 44.39
CA MET A 936 14.14 9.49 44.83
C MET A 936 12.79 8.88 44.39
N VAL A 937 12.71 8.41 43.13
CA VAL A 937 11.53 7.69 42.64
C VAL A 937 11.32 6.37 43.38
N LYS A 938 12.38 5.62 43.67
CA LYS A 938 12.29 4.38 44.47
C LYS A 938 11.77 4.65 45.87
N VAL A 939 12.26 5.68 46.58
CA VAL A 939 11.75 6.06 47.91
C VAL A 939 10.26 6.40 47.85
N PHE A 940 9.84 7.16 46.84
CA PHE A 940 8.41 7.43 46.61
C PHE A 940 7.58 6.14 46.43
N VAL A 941 8.03 5.24 45.55
CA VAL A 941 7.29 4.01 45.23
C VAL A 941 7.30 2.98 46.36
N PHE A 942 8.42 2.80 47.08
CA PHE A 942 8.55 1.75 48.10
C PHE A 942 8.13 2.20 49.51
N SER A 943 8.16 3.50 49.81
CA SER A 943 7.77 4.04 51.14
C SER A 943 6.41 4.75 51.10
N TYR A 944 6.26 5.77 50.26
CA TYR A 944 5.07 6.64 50.28
C TYR A 944 3.85 6.08 49.55
N PHE A 945 4.04 5.17 48.59
CA PHE A 945 2.94 4.58 47.82
C PHE A 945 1.88 3.89 48.70
N PHE A 946 2.27 3.33 49.85
CA PHE A 946 1.34 2.72 50.81
C PHE A 946 0.24 3.69 51.26
N TRP A 947 0.60 4.91 51.65
CA TRP A 947 -0.35 5.92 52.12
C TRP A 947 -1.24 6.45 51.00
N LEU A 948 -0.68 6.55 49.78
CA LEU A 948 -1.46 6.89 48.58
C LEU A 948 -2.51 5.82 48.28
N VAL A 949 -2.17 4.54 48.43
CA VAL A 949 -3.12 3.43 48.25
C VAL A 949 -4.24 3.50 49.28
N LEU A 950 -3.95 3.83 50.54
CA LEU A 950 -4.98 4.02 51.57
C LEU A 950 -5.92 5.20 51.25
N CYS A 951 -5.39 6.30 50.73
CA CYS A 951 -6.19 7.43 50.25
C CYS A 951 -7.13 7.01 49.11
N LEU A 952 -6.64 6.22 48.15
CA LEU A 952 -7.48 5.69 47.07
C LEU A 952 -8.58 4.75 47.58
N ILE A 953 -8.29 3.90 48.57
CA ILE A 953 -9.30 3.03 49.20
C ILE A 953 -10.37 3.88 49.94
N PHE A 954 -9.95 4.98 50.57
CA PHE A 954 -10.90 5.92 51.19
C PHE A 954 -11.82 6.57 50.14
N ILE A 955 -11.26 7.02 49.02
CA ILE A 955 -12.03 7.58 47.90
C ILE A 955 -13.01 6.52 47.36
N THR A 956 -12.59 5.27 47.18
CA THR A 956 -13.49 4.20 46.70
C THR A 956 -14.59 3.87 47.71
N GLY A 957 -14.30 4.01 49.01
CA GLY A 957 -15.28 3.84 50.10
C GLY A 957 -16.26 5.01 50.28
N THR A 958 -15.95 6.20 49.77
CA THR A 958 -16.77 7.42 49.98
C THR A 958 -17.51 7.90 48.74
N THR A 959 -16.99 7.60 47.55
CA THR A 959 -17.60 8.03 46.27
C THR A 959 -19.02 7.52 46.05
N ARG A 960 -19.39 6.38 46.65
CA ARG A 960 -20.74 5.81 46.58
C ARG A 960 -21.19 5.30 47.93
N ILE A 961 -22.48 5.48 48.21
CA ILE A 961 -23.13 4.98 49.42
C ILE A 961 -23.67 3.58 49.10
N ASN A 962 -22.97 2.54 49.54
CA ASN A 962 -23.44 1.17 49.50
C ASN A 962 -22.86 0.38 50.68
N ILE A 963 -23.50 -0.73 51.05
CA ILE A 963 -23.02 -1.56 52.17
C ILE A 963 -21.62 -2.14 51.94
N PHE A 964 -21.22 -2.35 50.68
CA PHE A 964 -19.88 -2.84 50.33
C PHE A 964 -18.78 -1.80 50.59
N CYS A 965 -19.11 -0.51 50.54
CA CYS A 965 -18.18 0.59 50.78
C CYS A 965 -17.81 0.70 52.25
N LEU A 966 -18.70 0.28 53.16
CA LEU A 966 -18.40 0.20 54.60
C LEU A 966 -17.16 -0.67 54.86
N GLY A 967 -17.02 -1.80 54.18
CA GLY A 967 -15.83 -2.66 54.34
C GLY A 967 -14.53 -1.97 53.89
N TYR A 968 -14.55 -1.16 52.83
CA TYR A 968 -13.38 -0.36 52.43
C TYR A 968 -13.04 0.72 53.46
N LEU A 969 -14.04 1.39 54.04
CA LEU A 969 -13.84 2.39 55.09
C LEU A 969 -13.27 1.77 56.37
N VAL A 970 -13.83 0.64 56.81
CA VAL A 970 -13.33 -0.11 57.98
C VAL A 970 -11.87 -0.54 57.76
N ALA A 971 -11.55 -1.08 56.58
CA ALA A 971 -10.17 -1.46 56.24
C ALA A 971 -9.24 -0.24 56.20
N CYS A 972 -9.68 0.87 55.60
CA CYS A 972 -8.90 2.12 55.52
C CYS A 972 -8.59 2.67 56.92
N PHE A 973 -9.59 2.81 57.79
CA PHE A 973 -9.38 3.31 59.16
C PHE A 973 -8.48 2.39 59.98
N TYR A 974 -8.63 1.06 59.84
CA TYR A 974 -7.74 0.10 60.47
C TYR A 974 -6.28 0.30 60.05
N PHE A 975 -6.01 0.40 58.74
CA PHE A 975 -4.66 0.60 58.23
C PHE A 975 -4.11 2.01 58.47
N MET A 976 -4.94 3.05 58.56
CA MET A 976 -4.47 4.38 58.95
C MET A 976 -4.05 4.42 60.42
N LEU A 977 -4.84 3.80 61.32
CA LEU A 977 -4.58 3.83 62.75
C LEU A 977 -3.41 2.92 63.15
N PHE A 978 -3.32 1.72 62.56
CA PHE A 978 -2.28 0.75 62.88
C PHE A 978 -1.14 0.67 61.85
N GLY A 979 -1.19 1.42 60.74
CA GLY A 979 -0.30 1.27 59.59
C GLY A 979 1.19 1.29 59.92
N GLY A 980 1.63 2.28 60.70
CA GLY A 980 3.03 2.37 61.14
C GLY A 980 3.48 1.12 61.91
N SER A 981 2.63 0.60 62.80
CA SER A 981 2.91 -0.62 63.55
C SER A 981 2.93 -1.88 62.67
N VAL A 982 2.02 -1.95 61.69
CA VAL A 982 1.87 -3.09 60.77
C VAL A 982 3.04 -3.17 59.78
N LEU A 983 3.55 -2.04 59.31
CA LEU A 983 4.71 -1.98 58.40
C LEU A 983 6.00 -2.51 59.05
N MET A 984 6.12 -2.43 60.38
CA MET A 984 7.27 -2.96 61.12
C MET A 984 7.19 -4.46 61.40
N GLN A 985 6.01 -5.07 61.27
CA GLN A 985 5.82 -6.50 61.47
C GLN A 985 6.42 -7.31 60.30
N PRO A 986 6.74 -8.61 60.49
CA PRO A 986 7.21 -9.46 59.41
C PRO A 986 6.24 -9.49 58.22
N VAL A 987 6.78 -9.57 57.01
CA VAL A 987 6.03 -9.48 55.74
C VAL A 987 4.87 -10.51 55.66
N ARG A 988 4.99 -11.67 56.32
CA ARG A 988 3.91 -12.67 56.42
C ARG A 988 2.61 -12.13 57.02
N TYR A 989 2.69 -11.27 58.03
CA TYR A 989 1.51 -10.75 58.73
C TYR A 989 0.77 -9.72 57.87
N ILE A 990 1.50 -8.73 57.35
CA ILE A 990 0.93 -7.68 56.47
C ILE A 990 0.34 -8.29 55.19
N LEU A 991 1.02 -9.24 54.54
CA LEU A 991 0.50 -9.92 53.35
C LEU A 991 -0.79 -10.69 53.62
N ARG A 992 -0.95 -11.28 54.82
CA ARG A 992 -2.18 -11.99 55.16
C ARG A 992 -3.37 -11.03 55.18
N LEU A 993 -3.24 -9.90 55.89
CA LEU A 993 -4.27 -8.86 55.97
C LEU A 993 -4.55 -8.24 54.60
N TRP A 994 -3.50 -8.01 53.81
CA TRP A 994 -3.63 -7.46 52.46
C TRP A 994 -4.33 -8.42 51.49
N ASP A 995 -4.03 -9.72 51.56
CA ASP A 995 -4.72 -10.75 50.79
C ASP A 995 -6.21 -10.84 51.17
N TRP A 996 -6.59 -10.61 52.44
CA TRP A 996 -8.00 -10.51 52.86
C TRP A 996 -8.69 -9.31 52.22
N LEU A 997 -8.00 -8.16 52.13
CA LEU A 997 -8.53 -6.98 51.48
C LEU A 997 -8.70 -7.18 49.96
N ILE A 998 -7.73 -7.80 49.28
CA ILE A 998 -7.85 -8.16 47.86
C ILE A 998 -9.02 -9.14 47.65
N GLY A 999 -9.14 -10.14 48.52
CA GLY A 999 -10.27 -11.08 48.49
C GLY A 999 -11.61 -10.40 48.69
N TYR A 1000 -11.69 -9.41 49.59
CA TYR A 1000 -12.87 -8.58 49.80
C TYR A 1000 -13.23 -7.79 48.53
N THR A 1001 -12.27 -7.13 47.89
CA THR A 1001 -12.50 -6.40 46.62
C THR A 1001 -13.05 -7.33 45.54
N CYS A 1002 -12.49 -8.54 45.37
CA CYS A 1002 -13.00 -9.52 44.41
C CYS A 1002 -14.42 -10.00 44.75
N PHE A 1003 -14.72 -10.19 46.04
CA PHE A 1003 -16.06 -10.54 46.51
C PHE A 1003 -17.07 -9.43 46.20
N VAL A 1004 -16.72 -8.16 46.45
CA VAL A 1004 -17.56 -7.01 46.11
C VAL A 1004 -17.84 -6.96 44.61
N ILE A 1005 -16.84 -7.15 43.77
CA ILE A 1005 -17.01 -7.19 42.30
C ILE A 1005 -17.95 -8.33 41.88
N ALA A 1006 -17.75 -9.54 42.43
CA ALA A 1006 -18.61 -10.69 42.13
C ALA A 1006 -20.07 -10.46 42.58
N MET A 1007 -20.27 -9.89 43.78
CA MET A 1007 -21.59 -9.57 44.29
C MET A 1007 -22.28 -8.46 43.49
N LYS A 1008 -21.56 -7.42 43.08
CA LYS A 1008 -22.11 -6.38 42.20
C LYS A 1008 -22.55 -6.96 40.86
N ASN A 1009 -21.80 -7.91 40.30
CA ASN A 1009 -22.21 -8.63 39.10
C ASN A 1009 -23.48 -9.46 39.35
N LEU A 1010 -23.57 -10.20 40.46
CA LEU A 1010 -24.78 -10.96 40.79
C LEU A 1010 -26.01 -10.06 40.96
N LEU A 1011 -25.85 -8.92 41.64
CA LEU A 1011 -26.91 -7.93 41.85
C LEU A 1011 -27.33 -7.22 40.55
N SER A 1012 -26.51 -7.25 39.50
CA SER A 1012 -26.86 -6.69 38.19
C SER A 1012 -28.08 -7.39 37.56
N LEU A 1013 -28.33 -8.66 37.89
CA LEU A 1013 -29.54 -9.38 37.49
C LEU A 1013 -30.79 -8.68 38.00
N GLY A 1014 -30.82 -8.34 39.29
CA GLY A 1014 -31.93 -7.59 39.89
C GLY A 1014 -32.09 -6.22 39.23
N ALA A 1015 -30.98 -5.51 39.04
CA ALA A 1015 -30.96 -4.14 38.51
C ALA A 1015 -31.37 -4.04 37.02
N CYS A 1016 -31.00 -5.00 36.18
CA CYS A 1016 -31.25 -4.96 34.74
C CYS A 1016 -32.49 -5.76 34.32
N ALA A 1017 -32.78 -6.88 34.99
CA ALA A 1017 -33.86 -7.78 34.58
C ALA A 1017 -35.19 -7.54 35.31
N TYR A 1018 -35.14 -7.19 36.60
CA TYR A 1018 -36.31 -7.09 37.47
C TYR A 1018 -36.57 -5.69 38.04
N LEU A 1019 -35.99 -4.64 37.44
CA LEU A 1019 -36.05 -3.28 37.96
C LEU A 1019 -37.48 -2.79 38.23
N ASP A 1020 -38.41 -3.00 37.31
CA ASP A 1020 -39.80 -2.54 37.44
C ASP A 1020 -40.55 -3.21 38.61
N SER A 1021 -40.22 -4.46 38.92
CA SER A 1021 -40.78 -5.19 40.05
C SER A 1021 -40.16 -4.72 41.38
N LEU A 1022 -38.84 -4.52 41.39
CA LEU A 1022 -38.10 -4.04 42.56
C LEU A 1022 -38.45 -2.59 42.94
N LEU A 1023 -38.70 -1.72 41.95
CA LEU A 1023 -39.13 -0.34 42.18
C LEU A 1023 -40.49 -0.27 42.89
N LYS A 1024 -41.40 -1.21 42.61
CA LYS A 1024 -42.73 -1.26 43.24
C LYS A 1024 -42.69 -1.89 44.63
N ASN A 1025 -41.94 -2.98 44.79
CA ASN A 1025 -42.04 -3.84 45.99
C ASN A 1025 -40.90 -3.63 46.99
N SER A 1026 -39.72 -3.14 46.59
CA SER A 1026 -38.51 -3.17 47.44
C SER A 1026 -37.48 -2.08 47.10
N CYS A 1027 -37.90 -0.81 47.05
CA CYS A 1027 -36.99 0.32 46.81
C CYS A 1027 -35.82 0.41 47.82
N TRP A 1028 -36.04 0.02 49.08
CA TRP A 1028 -34.99 0.00 50.12
C TRP A 1028 -33.78 -0.86 49.72
N LEU A 1029 -34.01 -1.97 49.01
CA LEU A 1029 -32.97 -2.90 48.57
C LEU A 1029 -32.10 -2.27 47.48
N ILE A 1030 -32.73 -1.53 46.56
CA ILE A 1030 -32.06 -0.78 45.49
C ILE A 1030 -31.13 0.28 46.11
N GLN A 1031 -31.60 1.01 47.13
CA GLN A 1031 -30.82 2.06 47.79
C GLN A 1031 -29.68 1.51 48.65
N ALA A 1032 -29.88 0.41 49.40
CA ALA A 1032 -28.86 -0.16 50.27
C ALA A 1032 -27.63 -0.71 49.51
N PHE A 1033 -27.87 -1.31 48.35
CA PHE A 1033 -26.82 -1.89 47.50
C PHE A 1033 -26.44 -1.03 46.29
N SER A 1034 -27.11 0.11 46.09
CA SER A 1034 -26.95 0.99 44.92
C SER A 1034 -27.09 0.22 43.60
N MET A 1035 -28.18 -0.53 43.44
CA MET A 1035 -28.44 -1.37 42.26
C MET A 1035 -28.80 -0.51 41.04
N VAL A 1036 -27.92 -0.46 40.04
CA VAL A 1036 -28.13 0.29 38.79
C VAL A 1036 -27.65 -0.52 37.60
N CYS A 1037 -28.43 -0.56 36.52
CA CYS A 1037 -28.03 -1.17 35.26
C CYS A 1037 -27.18 -0.19 34.43
N THR A 1038 -25.90 -0.51 34.20
CA THR A 1038 -24.96 0.34 33.45
C THR A 1038 -24.85 0.01 31.97
N ILE A 1039 -25.27 -1.20 31.58
CA ILE A 1039 -25.10 -1.70 30.21
C ILE A 1039 -26.21 -1.16 29.31
N LYS A 1040 -25.83 -0.68 28.12
CA LYS A 1040 -26.77 -0.14 27.13
C LYS A 1040 -27.64 -1.23 26.50
N GLY A 1041 -28.85 -0.86 26.10
CA GLY A 1041 -29.78 -1.74 25.37
C GLY A 1041 -30.61 -2.66 26.26
N TYR A 1042 -30.82 -2.35 27.54
CA TYR A 1042 -31.89 -2.94 28.35
C TYR A 1042 -33.12 -2.04 28.24
N ASP A 1043 -34.31 -2.63 28.15
CA ASP A 1043 -35.57 -1.88 28.14
C ASP A 1043 -35.89 -1.46 29.58
N VAL A 1044 -35.36 -0.30 30.00
CA VAL A 1044 -35.57 0.28 31.32
C VAL A 1044 -36.57 1.44 31.21
N ARG A 1045 -37.78 1.26 31.74
CA ARG A 1045 -38.76 2.34 31.84
C ARG A 1045 -38.34 3.30 32.94
N LYS A 1046 -38.03 4.55 32.60
CA LYS A 1046 -37.90 5.62 33.60
C LYS A 1046 -39.30 5.91 34.15
N SER A 1047 -39.63 5.33 35.30
CA SER A 1047 -40.87 5.65 36.00
C SER A 1047 -40.73 7.00 36.69
N ASN A 1048 -41.58 7.97 36.34
CA ASN A 1048 -41.74 9.26 37.03
C ASN A 1048 -42.52 9.12 38.36
N SER A 1049 -42.38 8.00 39.08
CA SER A 1049 -43.06 7.85 40.37
C SER A 1049 -42.25 8.50 41.49
N ASN A 1050 -42.85 9.48 42.17
CA ASN A 1050 -42.25 10.28 43.25
C ASN A 1050 -41.81 9.47 44.51
N ASN A 1051 -41.85 8.13 44.48
CA ASN A 1051 -41.65 7.28 45.66
C ASN A 1051 -40.27 6.61 45.73
N CYS A 1052 -39.45 6.62 44.67
CA CYS A 1052 -38.12 6.00 44.68
C CYS A 1052 -37.14 6.78 43.79
N LEU A 1053 -36.26 7.57 44.43
CA LEU A 1053 -35.16 8.25 43.75
C LEU A 1053 -34.07 7.23 43.40
N LEU A 1054 -33.84 6.97 42.11
CA LEU A 1054 -32.71 6.17 41.66
C LEU A 1054 -31.41 6.98 41.82
N PRO A 1055 -30.33 6.38 42.34
CA PRO A 1055 -29.04 7.06 42.40
C PRO A 1055 -28.51 7.35 40.99
N GLU A 1056 -28.16 8.61 40.72
CA GLU A 1056 -27.62 9.03 39.43
C GLU A 1056 -26.12 8.65 39.30
N GLY A 1057 -25.79 7.92 38.23
CA GLY A 1057 -24.43 7.59 37.80
C GLY A 1057 -24.05 6.11 37.81
N GLU A 1058 -22.79 5.80 37.49
CA GLU A 1058 -22.28 4.43 37.28
C GLU A 1058 -22.31 3.54 38.56
N ALA A 1059 -22.48 2.22 38.40
CA ALA A 1059 -22.52 1.18 39.46
C ALA A 1059 -21.22 1.05 40.32
N GLY A 1060 -20.27 1.96 40.17
CA GLY A 1060 -19.05 2.06 40.98
C GLY A 1060 -17.99 0.99 40.71
N ILE A 1061 -18.17 0.10 39.73
CA ILE A 1061 -17.20 -0.97 39.42
C ILE A 1061 -15.86 -0.44 38.92
N VAL A 1062 -15.84 0.74 38.28
CA VAL A 1062 -14.60 1.40 37.82
C VAL A 1062 -13.69 1.70 39.00
N TRP A 1063 -14.23 2.26 40.09
CA TRP A 1063 -13.48 2.53 41.31
C TRP A 1063 -13.00 1.23 41.98
N ASP A 1064 -13.81 0.17 41.99
CA ASP A 1064 -13.38 -1.14 42.48
C ASP A 1064 -12.21 -1.73 41.66
N ALA A 1065 -12.23 -1.55 40.33
CA ALA A 1065 -11.14 -1.99 39.45
C ALA A 1065 -9.85 -1.17 39.65
N ILE A 1066 -9.96 0.15 39.86
CA ILE A 1066 -8.83 1.01 40.22
C ILE A 1066 -8.26 0.57 41.57
N CYS A 1067 -9.12 0.36 42.58
CA CYS A 1067 -8.75 -0.14 43.90
C CYS A 1067 -8.01 -1.48 43.80
N PHE A 1068 -8.57 -2.45 43.06
CA PHE A 1068 -7.94 -3.74 42.82
C PHE A 1068 -6.55 -3.61 42.19
N THR A 1069 -6.39 -2.71 41.21
CA THR A 1069 -5.11 -2.45 40.54
C THR A 1069 -4.04 -1.95 41.52
N VAL A 1070 -4.36 -0.95 42.33
CA VAL A 1070 -3.39 -0.39 43.29
C VAL A 1070 -3.11 -1.34 44.45
N LEU A 1071 -4.07 -2.17 44.86
CA LEU A 1071 -3.87 -3.23 45.85
C LEU A 1071 -2.89 -4.29 45.37
N LEU A 1072 -2.98 -4.72 44.10
CA LEU A 1072 -2.03 -5.66 43.50
C LEU A 1072 -0.63 -5.04 43.37
N ALA A 1073 -0.55 -3.77 42.96
CA ALA A 1073 0.72 -3.04 42.89
C ALA A 1073 1.39 -2.97 44.27
N GLN A 1074 0.65 -2.61 45.32
CA GLN A 1074 1.17 -2.56 46.69
C GLN A 1074 1.57 -3.95 47.21
N ARG A 1075 0.80 -4.99 46.89
CA ARG A 1075 1.17 -6.38 47.23
C ARG A 1075 2.53 -6.77 46.61
N ARG A 1076 2.80 -6.30 45.38
CA ARG A 1076 4.08 -6.53 44.70
C ARG A 1076 5.23 -5.76 45.37
N VAL A 1077 4.97 -4.54 45.84
CA VAL A 1077 5.92 -3.73 46.64
C VAL A 1077 6.31 -4.48 47.92
N PHE A 1078 5.35 -5.05 48.67
CA PHE A 1078 5.64 -5.81 49.89
C PHE A 1078 6.49 -7.07 49.67
N LEU A 1079 6.42 -7.68 48.48
CA LEU A 1079 7.19 -8.88 48.11
C LEU A 1079 8.56 -8.54 47.49
N SER A 1080 9.02 -7.30 47.58
CA SER A 1080 10.24 -6.80 46.96
C SER A 1080 11.40 -6.65 47.94
N TYR A 1081 12.64 -6.85 47.48
CA TYR A 1081 13.85 -6.66 48.30
C TYR A 1081 14.01 -5.19 48.74
N TYR A 1082 13.58 -4.24 47.91
CA TYR A 1082 13.65 -2.80 48.23
C TYR A 1082 12.80 -2.44 49.48
N PHE A 1083 11.69 -3.15 49.71
CA PHE A 1083 10.83 -2.90 50.87
C PHE A 1083 11.51 -3.30 52.21
N LEU A 1084 12.40 -4.29 52.20
CA LEU A 1084 13.14 -4.70 53.41
C LEU A 1084 14.04 -3.56 53.95
N TYR A 1085 14.61 -2.73 53.07
CA TYR A 1085 15.36 -1.55 53.48
C TYR A 1085 14.47 -0.52 54.17
N VAL A 1086 13.26 -0.28 53.63
CA VAL A 1086 12.29 0.64 54.25
C VAL A 1086 11.86 0.14 55.63
N VAL A 1087 11.63 -1.17 55.80
CA VAL A 1087 11.29 -1.74 57.12
C VAL A 1087 12.45 -1.59 58.11
N SER A 1088 13.69 -1.81 57.65
CA SER A 1088 14.88 -1.59 58.48
C SER A 1088 14.99 -0.14 58.95
N ASP A 1089 14.75 0.80 58.05
CA ASP A 1089 14.78 2.24 58.33
C ASP A 1089 13.65 2.71 59.27
N LEU A 1090 12.44 2.13 59.14
CA LEU A 1090 11.35 2.39 60.07
C LEU A 1090 11.64 1.83 61.47
N LYS A 1091 12.27 0.65 61.56
CA LYS A 1091 12.69 0.05 62.84
C LYS A 1091 13.79 0.90 63.49
N SER A 1092 14.79 1.35 62.75
CA SER A 1092 15.86 2.21 63.27
C SER A 1092 15.32 3.58 63.70
N SER A 1093 14.45 4.20 62.91
CA SER A 1093 13.80 5.47 63.24
C SER A 1093 12.97 5.39 64.52
N LYS A 1094 12.27 4.27 64.76
CA LYS A 1094 11.53 4.05 66.02
C LYS A 1094 12.43 3.89 67.23
N ILE A 1095 13.53 3.14 67.10
CA ILE A 1095 14.53 2.99 68.17
C ILE A 1095 15.16 4.35 68.48
N LEU A 1096 15.52 5.11 67.45
CA LEU A 1096 16.09 6.45 67.57
C LEU A 1096 15.10 7.41 68.24
N LEU A 1097 13.81 7.38 67.87
CA LEU A 1097 12.77 8.18 68.51
C LEU A 1097 12.64 7.85 69.99
N LEU A 1098 12.59 6.56 70.35
CA LEU A 1098 12.53 6.15 71.76
C LEU A 1098 13.75 6.65 72.53
N TRP A 1099 14.96 6.52 71.96
CA TRP A 1099 16.20 6.95 72.59
C TRP A 1099 16.35 8.48 72.69
N LEU A 1100 15.99 9.21 71.63
CA LEU A 1100 16.00 10.68 71.64
C LEU A 1100 14.92 11.24 72.55
N GLN A 1101 13.76 10.59 72.63
CA GLN A 1101 12.69 11.02 73.53
C GLN A 1101 13.10 10.80 74.98
N THR A 1102 13.70 9.66 75.34
CA THR A 1102 14.26 9.46 76.68
C THR A 1102 15.37 10.45 76.97
N LYS A 1103 16.29 10.69 76.04
CA LYS A 1103 17.43 11.60 76.25
C LYS A 1103 17.02 13.07 76.32
N LYS A 1104 16.11 13.54 75.45
CA LYS A 1104 15.57 14.91 75.53
C LYS A 1104 14.75 15.11 76.79
N GLN A 1105 14.00 14.09 77.23
CA GLN A 1105 13.25 14.17 78.46
C GLN A 1105 14.18 14.21 79.67
N GLU A 1106 15.28 13.45 79.67
CA GLU A 1106 16.36 13.56 80.67
C GLU A 1106 17.07 14.92 80.63
N GLU A 1107 17.43 15.45 79.47
CA GLU A 1107 18.07 16.78 79.34
C GLU A 1107 17.12 17.92 79.76
N PHE A 1108 15.82 17.83 79.43
CA PHE A 1108 14.80 18.80 79.82
C PHE A 1108 14.47 18.73 81.32
N PHE A 1109 14.41 17.53 81.91
CA PHE A 1109 14.29 17.37 83.36
C PHE A 1109 15.57 17.83 84.08
N SER A 1110 16.75 17.56 83.54
CA SER A 1110 18.02 18.03 84.13
C SER A 1110 18.11 19.56 84.11
N LEU A 1111 17.69 20.23 83.03
CA LEU A 1111 17.63 21.71 82.98
C LEU A 1111 16.64 22.27 84.02
N ASN A 1112 15.44 21.70 84.15
CA ASN A 1112 14.43 22.17 85.12
C ASN A 1112 14.83 21.87 86.57
N VAL A 1113 15.55 20.78 86.83
CA VAL A 1113 16.12 20.49 88.16
C VAL A 1113 17.27 21.45 88.48
N ILE A 1114 18.08 21.85 87.49
CA ILE A 1114 19.10 22.89 87.67
C ILE A 1114 18.46 24.26 87.91
N GLU A 1115 17.39 24.65 87.19
CA GLU A 1115 16.64 25.89 87.47
C GLU A 1115 15.94 25.86 88.84
N CYS A 1116 15.35 24.74 89.25
CA CYS A 1116 14.77 24.60 90.59
C CYS A 1116 15.85 24.61 91.68
N ALA A 1117 17.02 24.01 91.45
CA ALA A 1117 18.14 24.06 92.38
C ALA A 1117 18.75 25.47 92.46
N PHE A 1118 18.80 26.22 91.35
CA PHE A 1118 19.23 27.63 91.33
C PHE A 1118 18.25 28.55 92.07
N LEU A 1119 16.93 28.32 91.92
CA LEU A 1119 15.90 29.05 92.68
C LEU A 1119 15.91 28.71 94.18
N TYR A 1120 16.28 27.48 94.55
CA TYR A 1120 16.45 27.10 95.96
C TYR A 1120 17.73 27.68 96.58
N PHE A 1121 18.84 27.79 95.81
CA PHE A 1121 20.10 28.39 96.27
C PHE A 1121 20.09 29.92 96.32
N CYS A 1122 19.14 30.60 95.66
CA CYS A 1122 18.93 32.04 95.78
C CYS A 1122 17.94 32.44 96.91
N ALA A 1123 17.36 31.45 97.62
CA ALA A 1123 16.42 31.66 98.72
C ALA A 1123 17.01 31.37 100.12
N GLU A 1124 18.26 30.89 100.20
CA GLU A 1124 19.16 31.02 101.36
C GLU A 1124 20.12 32.18 101.14
#